data_AF-A0A3P7E7H1-F1
#
_entry.id   AF-A0A3P7E7H1-F1
#
_cell.length_a   1.000
_cell.length_b   1.000
_cell.length_c   1.000
_cell.angle_alpha   90.00
_cell.angle_beta   90.00
_cell.angle_gamma   90.00
#
_symmetry.space_group_name_H-M   'P 1'
#
loop_
_entity.id
_entity.type
_entity.pdbx_description
1 polymer ?
#
loop_
_entity_poly.entity_id
_entity_poly.type
_entity_poly.pdbx_seq_one_letter_code
_entity_poly.pdbx_strand_id
1 'polypeptide(L)'
;MRHLVCWGDCIKLNYGEKPEDCPYLWDLMKKYTQRCAKIFHGLRIDNCHSTPIHVAEYLLKAAREIRPDIYVIAELFTQSESLDNIFVNRLGITSLVREAQNAPISFEQGRLIYRFGGDVLGGFIQKPIQDATSCIAPALFFDQTHDNPSAIEKRSVYDCIPTSAMLAMANCGIGSVRGYDELVPYKIDVVSETRKYMTWDEVKQSSTIIPARAALNRLHVWLAEHNYTQIYVDQRTSDIVAVTRHNPVTHEKVIMLAYTAFNKNAICYDCPTVEDLTFTGVLDEILLEIEFCYTDKGRQESEDKIIESEDKIVGLNGAKVEVREHLKGNDSKLAIIKQYETNGKLHLKHFPSGSVIVIKVSPIKKATEAIKLIRDYLSGKNDFIKTFFVNALKQSTLQTFNILLFRCAAEDENDFGSSSYNIPHWKRLDYCGLQGLLPYLNDIRFRNDLGHPICQNLRDGLWLCDYIYHRLSKHNPMLTEIARIIRILFLPLHEIPYDLRPCYFEALFSLIYETTLEQLMKKLSRPFVTASIYVQSLALSSVAFLGAVKNSKLALLPDGYKIEDDLPSSLSAGLPHFSTGFWRNWGRDTFIALPGCCLVTGRFQDARNLILSYGGAIRHGIIPNLLDGGYGARYNARDAVWFWLYAIVKYIEMVPQGFEILKSKVLRIFIHDDTIYGHDLTVSKFIY
;
A
#
# COMPACT_ATOMS: atom_id res chain seq x y z
N MET A 1 -31.28 38.29 16.49
CA MET A 1 -29.82 38.50 16.57
C MET A 1 -29.31 38.24 18.00
N ARG A 2 -29.42 36.98 18.45
CA ARG A 2 -28.90 36.45 19.74
C ARG A 2 -28.39 35.02 19.52
N HIS A 3 -27.62 34.82 18.45
CA HIS A 3 -27.14 33.50 18.01
C HIS A 3 -25.90 33.00 18.78
N LEU A 4 -25.42 33.77 19.75
CA LEU A 4 -24.24 33.43 20.55
C LEU A 4 -24.68 32.75 21.85
N VAL A 5 -24.18 31.54 22.08
CA VAL A 5 -24.15 30.94 23.42
C VAL A 5 -22.99 31.58 24.17
N CYS A 6 -23.29 32.37 25.20
CA CYS A 6 -22.30 33.20 25.88
C CYS A 6 -21.72 32.49 27.10
N TRP A 7 -20.39 32.46 27.19
CA TRP A 7 -19.64 32.13 28.40
C TRP A 7 -19.35 33.42 29.17
N GLY A 8 -20.20 33.73 30.16
CA GLY A 8 -20.15 35.00 30.89
C GLY A 8 -18.96 35.14 31.85
N ASP A 9 -18.25 34.06 32.12
CA ASP A 9 -17.00 34.00 32.89
C ASP A 9 -15.78 34.48 32.06
N CYS A 10 -15.89 34.51 30.74
CA CYS A 10 -14.80 34.79 29.81
C CYS A 10 -15.01 36.10 29.02
N ILE A 11 -13.90 36.80 28.71
CA ILE A 11 -13.89 37.95 27.78
C ILE A 11 -13.19 37.53 26.49
N LYS A 12 -13.88 37.69 25.34
CA LYS A 12 -13.27 37.40 24.03
C LYS A 12 -12.14 38.39 23.73
N LEU A 13 -10.94 37.87 23.50
CA LEU A 13 -9.77 38.66 23.12
C LEU A 13 -9.83 39.06 21.63
N ASN A 14 -9.65 40.34 21.34
CA ASN A 14 -9.63 40.87 19.97
C ASN A 14 -8.18 41.18 19.54
N TYR A 15 -7.60 40.29 18.74
CA TYR A 15 -6.21 40.40 18.27
C TYR A 15 -6.04 41.37 17.08
N GLY A 16 -7.08 41.59 16.27
CA GLY A 16 -6.91 42.21 14.95
C GLY A 16 -6.24 41.28 13.92
N GLU A 17 -5.75 41.87 12.83
CA GLU A 17 -5.09 41.17 11.72
C GLU A 17 -3.58 41.02 11.96
N LYS A 18 -2.98 41.93 12.73
CA LYS A 18 -1.53 42.00 12.97
C LYS A 18 -1.18 42.53 14.36
N PRO A 19 0.05 42.31 14.86
CA PRO A 19 0.48 42.77 16.18
C PRO A 19 0.24 44.26 16.45
N GLU A 20 0.32 45.10 15.41
CA GLU A 20 0.15 46.55 15.52
C GLU A 20 -1.29 46.96 15.87
N ASP A 21 -2.28 46.10 15.63
CA ASP A 21 -3.69 46.42 15.89
C ASP A 21 -4.03 46.33 17.39
N CYS A 22 -3.29 45.50 18.15
CA CYS A 22 -3.42 45.42 19.61
C CYS A 22 -2.10 45.05 20.30
N PRO A 23 -1.07 45.93 20.28
CA PRO A 23 0.30 45.56 20.64
C PRO A 23 0.46 44.94 22.02
N TYR A 24 -0.28 45.46 23.00
CA TYR A 24 -0.27 44.95 24.37
C TYR A 24 -0.75 43.49 24.45
N LEU A 25 -1.85 43.15 23.78
CA LEU A 25 -2.41 41.81 23.79
C LEU A 25 -1.46 40.80 23.14
N TRP A 26 -0.88 41.15 22.00
CA TRP A 26 0.09 40.30 21.30
C TRP A 26 1.34 40.06 22.12
N ASP A 27 1.92 41.09 22.75
CA ASP A 27 3.09 40.96 23.62
C ASP A 27 2.78 40.10 24.86
N LEU A 28 1.63 40.33 25.51
CA LEU A 28 1.18 39.56 26.66
C LEU A 28 1.04 38.07 26.31
N MET A 29 0.35 37.77 25.21
CA MET A 29 0.11 36.38 24.78
C MET A 29 1.38 35.72 24.27
N LYS A 30 2.30 36.45 23.63
CA LYS A 30 3.62 35.95 23.26
C LYS A 30 4.40 35.51 24.51
N LYS A 31 4.53 36.40 25.50
CA LYS A 31 5.22 36.09 26.77
C LYS A 31 4.57 34.95 27.53
N TYR A 32 3.23 34.90 27.56
CA TYR A 32 2.48 33.80 28.16
C TYR A 32 2.79 32.46 27.47
N THR A 33 2.71 32.43 26.14
CA THR A 33 2.97 31.22 25.35
C THR A 33 4.41 30.74 25.52
N GLN A 34 5.38 31.66 25.46
CA GLN A 34 6.80 31.37 25.71
C GLN A 34 7.06 30.84 27.12
N ARG A 35 6.39 31.40 28.14
CA ARG A 35 6.45 30.90 29.51
C ARG A 35 5.90 29.49 29.62
N CYS A 36 4.79 29.18 28.96
CA CYS A 36 4.24 27.83 28.92
C CYS A 36 5.22 26.86 28.24
N ALA A 37 5.77 27.23 27.08
CA ALA A 37 6.75 26.42 26.35
C ALA A 37 8.05 26.15 27.14
N LYS A 38 8.44 27.07 28.02
CA LYS A 38 9.59 26.90 28.92
C LYS A 38 9.32 25.82 29.99
N ILE A 39 8.08 25.70 30.47
CA ILE A 39 7.71 24.81 31.57
C ILE A 39 7.26 23.44 31.06
N PHE A 40 6.45 23.40 29.99
CA PHE A 40 5.78 22.20 29.51
C PHE A 40 6.41 21.66 28.22
N HIS A 41 6.28 20.36 28.00
CA HIS A 41 6.73 19.67 26.79
C HIS A 41 5.72 19.73 25.64
N GLY A 42 4.48 20.13 25.95
CA GLY A 42 3.44 20.29 24.94
C GLY A 42 2.35 21.27 25.36
N LEU A 43 1.55 21.66 24.38
CA LEU A 43 0.43 22.59 24.52
C LEU A 43 -0.84 21.93 23.97
N ARG A 44 -1.95 21.98 24.74
CA ARG A 44 -3.30 21.67 24.24
C ARG A 44 -3.97 22.98 23.85
N ILE A 45 -4.35 23.11 22.58
CA ILE A 45 -5.11 24.25 22.06
C ILE A 45 -6.58 23.89 22.13
N ASP A 46 -7.24 24.51 23.09
CA ASP A 46 -8.69 24.43 23.26
C ASP A 46 -9.41 25.16 22.11
N ASN A 47 -10.50 24.59 21.62
CA ASN A 47 -11.35 25.17 20.59
C ASN A 47 -10.55 25.81 19.42
N CYS A 48 -9.57 25.07 18.90
CA CYS A 48 -8.56 25.60 17.98
C CYS A 48 -9.17 26.19 16.70
N HIS A 49 -10.26 25.58 16.23
CA HIS A 49 -11.01 26.03 15.05
C HIS A 49 -11.63 27.43 15.20
N SER A 50 -11.83 27.91 16.43
CA SER A 50 -12.35 29.26 16.71
C SER A 50 -11.24 30.31 16.90
N THR A 51 -9.98 29.90 16.90
CA THR A 51 -8.83 30.81 16.99
C THR A 51 -8.42 31.24 15.58
N PRO A 52 -8.33 32.54 15.27
CA PRO A 52 -7.85 32.99 13.98
C PRO A 52 -6.47 32.41 13.68
N ILE A 53 -6.33 31.81 12.49
CA ILE A 53 -5.17 30.97 12.18
C ILE A 53 -3.83 31.74 12.26
N HIS A 54 -3.81 33.03 11.89
CA HIS A 54 -2.61 33.87 11.97
C HIS A 54 -2.18 34.13 13.41
N VAL A 55 -3.13 34.23 14.35
CA VAL A 55 -2.85 34.39 15.78
C VAL A 55 -2.23 33.12 16.33
N ALA A 56 -2.86 31.97 16.10
CA ALA A 56 -2.34 30.68 16.53
C ALA A 56 -0.96 30.40 15.92
N GLU A 57 -0.76 30.71 14.64
CA GLU A 57 0.50 30.50 13.94
C GLU A 57 1.64 31.34 14.57
N TYR A 58 1.39 32.62 14.86
CA TYR A 58 2.36 33.49 15.51
C TYR A 58 2.74 33.00 16.91
N LEU A 59 1.75 32.65 17.73
CA LEU A 59 1.99 32.22 19.11
C LEU A 59 2.72 30.87 19.15
N LEU A 60 2.37 29.93 18.28
CA LEU A 60 3.09 28.65 18.19
C LEU A 60 4.50 28.80 17.64
N LYS A 61 4.75 29.75 16.72
CA LYS A 61 6.13 30.11 16.33
C LYS A 61 6.92 30.62 17.53
N ALA A 62 6.34 31.51 18.33
CA ALA A 62 6.97 31.99 19.56
C ALA A 62 7.20 30.87 20.59
N ALA A 63 6.30 29.89 20.69
CA ALA A 63 6.50 28.70 21.51
C ALA A 63 7.72 27.88 21.03
N ARG A 64 7.82 27.67 19.71
CA ARG A 64 8.91 26.91 19.07
C ARG A 64 10.26 27.60 19.10
N GLU A 65 10.30 28.93 19.24
CA GLU A 65 11.53 29.67 19.56
C GLU A 65 12.12 29.24 20.91
N ILE A 66 11.27 28.91 21.89
CA ILE A 66 11.68 28.47 23.23
C ILE A 66 11.93 26.96 23.27
N ARG A 67 11.07 26.19 22.61
CA ARG A 67 11.12 24.72 22.57
C ARG A 67 10.81 24.23 21.15
N PRO A 68 11.83 23.98 20.31
CA PRO A 68 11.63 23.57 18.92
C PRO A 68 10.87 22.24 18.75
N ASP A 69 10.97 21.35 19.73
CA ASP A 69 10.35 20.02 19.78
C ASP A 69 9.00 20.00 20.54
N ILE A 70 8.39 21.16 20.77
CA ILE A 70 7.13 21.24 21.53
C ILE A 70 6.00 20.45 20.86
N TYR A 71 5.37 19.56 21.62
CA TYR A 71 4.25 18.75 21.16
C TYR A 71 2.95 19.56 21.17
N VAL A 72 2.23 19.62 20.05
CA VAL A 72 1.00 20.43 19.95
C VAL A 72 -0.20 19.52 19.75
N ILE A 73 -1.15 19.59 20.69
CA ILE A 73 -2.44 18.92 20.64
C ILE A 73 -3.50 19.97 20.31
N ALA A 74 -4.42 19.68 19.39
CA ALA A 74 -5.53 20.59 19.11
C ALA A 74 -6.88 19.87 19.19
N GLU A 75 -7.82 20.51 19.88
CA GLU A 75 -9.24 20.21 19.71
C GLU A 75 -9.74 20.93 18.45
N LEU A 76 -9.83 20.17 17.36
CA LEU A 76 -10.10 20.69 16.03
C LEU A 76 -11.23 19.89 15.38
N PHE A 77 -12.40 20.52 15.31
CA PHE A 77 -13.61 19.98 14.70
C PHE A 77 -14.14 21.01 13.70
N THR A 78 -13.47 21.15 12.56
CA THR A 78 -13.96 22.04 11.51
C THR A 78 -15.09 21.36 10.72
N GLN A 79 -15.65 22.08 9.74
CA GLN A 79 -16.72 21.54 8.89
C GLN A 79 -16.21 20.53 7.85
N SER A 80 -14.89 20.39 7.66
CA SER A 80 -14.31 19.46 6.70
C SER A 80 -12.88 19.05 7.05
N GLU A 81 -12.52 17.80 6.71
CA GLU A 81 -11.15 17.30 6.86
C GLU A 81 -10.13 18.13 6.07
N SER A 82 -10.54 18.72 4.94
CA SER A 82 -9.68 19.62 4.16
C SER A 82 -9.29 20.87 4.96
N LEU A 83 -10.22 21.42 5.75
CA LEU A 83 -9.95 22.60 6.57
C LEU A 83 -9.15 22.22 7.81
N ASP A 84 -9.42 21.05 8.42
CA ASP A 84 -8.55 20.50 9.48
C ASP A 84 -7.09 20.42 9.02
N ASN A 85 -6.86 19.92 7.80
CA ASN A 85 -5.51 19.81 7.22
C ASN A 85 -4.82 21.17 7.03
N ILE A 86 -5.57 22.24 6.69
CA ILE A 86 -5.00 23.60 6.59
C ILE A 86 -4.47 24.05 7.95
N PHE A 87 -5.25 23.84 9.03
CA PHE A 87 -4.84 24.17 10.39
C PHE A 87 -3.62 23.33 10.80
N VAL A 88 -3.66 22.01 10.61
CA VAL A 88 -2.56 21.11 10.95
C VAL A 88 -1.26 21.53 10.27
N ASN A 89 -1.29 21.77 8.96
CA ASN A 89 -0.12 22.12 8.18
C ASN A 89 0.44 23.51 8.53
N ARG A 90 -0.42 24.52 8.68
CA ARG A 90 0.04 25.89 8.97
C ARG A 90 0.50 26.07 10.41
N LEU A 91 -0.17 25.41 11.35
CA LEU A 91 0.12 25.54 12.77
C LEU A 91 1.19 24.55 13.23
N GLY A 92 1.48 23.51 12.46
CA GLY A 92 2.39 22.42 12.84
C GLY A 92 1.84 21.60 14.00
N ILE A 93 0.52 21.32 13.98
CA ILE A 93 -0.12 20.51 15.02
C ILE A 93 0.41 19.08 14.96
N THR A 94 0.81 18.51 16.09
CA THR A 94 1.31 17.15 16.15
C THR A 94 0.19 16.12 16.25
N SER A 95 -0.87 16.42 17.02
CA SER A 95 -2.00 15.49 17.14
C SER A 95 -3.34 16.18 17.32
N LEU A 96 -4.38 15.60 16.74
CA LEU A 96 -5.76 16.02 16.89
C LEU A 96 -6.45 15.18 17.96
N VAL A 97 -7.20 15.84 18.84
CA VAL A 97 -8.06 15.15 19.80
C VAL A 97 -9.13 14.37 19.06
N ARG A 98 -9.25 13.08 19.39
CA ARG A 98 -10.34 12.20 18.97
C ARG A 98 -10.99 11.63 20.24
N GLU A 99 -12.29 11.44 20.23
CA GLU A 99 -13.04 11.03 21.44
C GLU A 99 -13.80 9.74 21.17
N ALA A 100 -13.55 8.70 21.98
CA ALA A 100 -14.19 7.41 21.82
C ALA A 100 -15.69 7.53 22.04
N GLN A 101 -16.11 8.38 23.00
CA GLN A 101 -17.51 8.65 23.30
C GLN A 101 -18.33 9.19 22.12
N ASN A 102 -17.71 9.69 21.05
CA ASN A 102 -18.46 10.10 19.85
C ASN A 102 -18.99 8.92 19.03
N ALA A 103 -18.50 7.70 19.27
CA ALA A 103 -19.10 6.50 18.71
C ALA A 103 -20.43 6.20 19.42
N PRO A 104 -21.57 6.14 18.70
CA PRO A 104 -22.87 5.79 19.26
C PRO A 104 -23.02 4.29 19.53
N ILE A 105 -22.24 3.46 18.83
CA ILE A 105 -22.27 1.99 18.91
C ILE A 105 -20.85 1.41 18.80
N SER A 106 -20.69 0.16 19.22
CA SER A 106 -19.41 -0.58 19.20
C SER A 106 -18.72 -0.56 17.83
N PHE A 107 -19.50 -0.79 16.77
CA PHE A 107 -19.01 -0.77 15.38
C PHE A 107 -18.35 0.56 14.98
N GLU A 108 -18.95 1.70 15.35
CA GLU A 108 -18.38 3.01 15.04
C GLU A 108 -17.09 3.27 15.82
N GLN A 109 -16.96 2.76 17.05
CA GLN A 109 -15.71 2.83 17.80
C GLN A 109 -14.62 1.99 17.13
N GLY A 110 -14.97 0.79 16.66
CA GLY A 110 -14.09 -0.04 15.84
C GLY A 110 -13.61 0.69 14.58
N ARG A 111 -14.51 1.40 13.88
CA ARG A 111 -14.17 2.20 12.69
C ARG A 111 -13.22 3.36 13.00
N LEU A 112 -13.40 4.05 14.14
CA LEU A 112 -12.47 5.11 14.58
C LEU A 112 -11.08 4.55 14.85
N ILE A 113 -10.98 3.39 15.51
CA ILE A 113 -9.71 2.70 15.76
C ILE A 113 -9.06 2.25 14.47
N TYR A 114 -9.82 1.67 13.54
CA TYR A 114 -9.28 1.30 12.23
C TYR A 114 -8.71 2.51 11.48
N ARG A 115 -9.40 3.66 11.54
CA ARG A 115 -9.00 4.88 10.83
C ARG A 115 -7.77 5.56 11.44
N PHE A 116 -7.66 5.60 12.75
CA PHE A 116 -6.63 6.38 13.45
C PHE A 116 -5.55 5.53 14.14
N GLY A 117 -5.75 4.21 14.17
CA GLY A 117 -4.97 3.28 14.97
C GLY A 117 -3.83 2.58 14.26
N GLY A 118 -3.42 3.02 13.06
CA GLY A 118 -2.19 2.55 12.41
C GLY A 118 -2.34 2.23 10.93
N ASP A 119 -1.30 1.61 10.39
CA ASP A 119 -1.26 1.16 9.00
C ASP A 119 -2.15 -0.08 8.81
N VAL A 120 -2.60 -0.36 7.59
CA VAL A 120 -3.40 -1.57 7.34
C VAL A 120 -2.57 -2.85 7.46
N LEU A 121 -3.12 -3.88 8.12
CA LEU A 121 -2.52 -5.22 8.17
C LEU A 121 -2.29 -5.76 6.74
N GLY A 122 -1.07 -6.21 6.47
CA GLY A 122 -0.69 -6.71 5.14
C GLY A 122 -0.49 -5.59 4.11
N GLY A 123 -0.41 -4.33 4.55
CA GLY A 123 -0.03 -3.20 3.71
C GLY A 123 1.24 -3.49 2.91
N PHE A 124 1.31 -2.95 1.70
CA PHE A 124 2.40 -3.23 0.78
C PHE A 124 3.71 -2.65 1.31
N ILE A 125 4.82 -3.33 1.00
CA ILE A 125 6.16 -2.89 1.40
C ILE A 125 6.47 -1.61 0.64
N GLN A 126 6.49 -0.49 1.37
CA GLN A 126 6.77 0.81 0.77
C GLN A 126 8.24 0.91 0.35
N LYS A 127 8.49 1.67 -0.71
CA LYS A 127 9.85 1.92 -1.18
C LYS A 127 10.59 2.76 -0.14
N PRO A 128 11.91 2.51 0.08
CA PRO A 128 12.69 3.30 1.02
C PRO A 128 12.78 4.79 0.64
N ILE A 129 12.64 5.08 -0.66
CA ILE A 129 12.53 6.42 -1.22
C ILE A 129 11.16 6.50 -1.88
N GLN A 130 10.33 7.43 -1.39
CA GLN A 130 9.00 7.70 -1.90
C GLN A 130 8.73 9.20 -1.82
N ASP A 131 7.77 9.65 -2.63
CA ASP A 131 7.27 11.01 -2.52
C ASP A 131 6.62 11.23 -1.16
N ALA A 132 6.75 12.43 -0.60
CA ALA A 132 6.02 12.80 0.61
C ALA A 132 4.53 12.90 0.28
N THR A 133 3.75 11.93 0.73
CA THR A 133 2.32 11.84 0.48
C THR A 133 1.52 12.50 1.60
N SER A 134 0.31 12.94 1.28
CA SER A 134 -0.65 13.37 2.30
C SER A 134 -1.03 12.18 3.19
N CYS A 135 -1.04 12.40 4.50
CA CYS A 135 -1.48 11.42 5.49
C CYS A 135 -2.57 12.02 6.39
N ILE A 136 -3.29 11.15 7.10
CA ILE A 136 -4.25 11.57 8.12
C ILE A 136 -3.47 12.19 9.27
N ALA A 137 -3.95 13.34 9.77
CA ALA A 137 -3.36 13.98 10.94
C ALA A 137 -3.32 13.01 12.13
N PRO A 138 -2.18 12.86 12.83
CA PRO A 138 -2.07 11.91 13.93
C PRO A 138 -3.12 12.18 15.01
N ALA A 139 -3.65 11.13 15.62
CA ALA A 139 -4.66 11.25 16.66
C ALA A 139 -4.03 11.19 18.07
N LEU A 140 -4.64 11.93 19.00
CA LEU A 140 -4.59 11.65 20.43
C LEU A 140 -6.00 11.20 20.83
N PHE A 141 -6.17 9.90 21.04
CA PHE A 141 -7.47 9.29 21.21
C PHE A 141 -7.84 9.19 22.69
N PHE A 142 -8.85 9.94 23.10
CA PHE A 142 -9.39 9.92 24.46
C PHE A 142 -10.52 8.91 24.61
N ASP A 143 -10.50 8.10 25.66
CA ASP A 143 -11.67 7.32 26.06
C ASP A 143 -12.79 8.25 26.54
N GLN A 144 -12.44 9.20 27.42
CA GLN A 144 -13.27 10.30 27.89
C GLN A 144 -12.43 11.57 28.05
N THR A 145 -12.89 12.67 27.44
CA THR A 145 -12.35 14.01 27.70
C THR A 145 -13.01 14.64 28.94
N HIS A 146 -12.46 15.75 29.44
CA HIS A 146 -13.05 16.45 30.59
C HIS A 146 -14.38 17.15 30.26
N ASP A 147 -14.72 17.33 28.98
CA ASP A 147 -15.98 17.92 28.55
C ASP A 147 -17.08 16.89 28.29
N ASN A 148 -16.69 15.63 28.10
CA ASN A 148 -17.63 14.54 27.88
C ASN A 148 -18.48 14.28 29.14
N PRO A 149 -19.73 13.80 28.98
CA PRO A 149 -20.46 13.20 30.09
C PRO A 149 -19.69 11.96 30.62
N SER A 150 -20.05 11.50 31.83
CA SER A 150 -19.44 10.27 32.35
C SER A 150 -19.70 9.12 31.38
N ALA A 151 -18.68 8.31 31.09
CA ALA A 151 -18.82 7.11 30.26
C ALA A 151 -19.85 6.14 30.85
N ILE A 152 -19.99 6.13 32.18
CA ILE A 152 -21.00 5.35 32.91
C ILE A 152 -22.40 5.90 32.64
N GLU A 153 -22.56 7.23 32.56
CA GLU A 153 -23.82 7.89 32.23
C GLU A 153 -24.18 7.68 30.75
N LYS A 154 -23.21 7.82 29.84
CA LYS A 154 -23.46 7.73 28.40
C LYS A 154 -23.65 6.30 27.91
N ARG A 155 -22.84 5.37 28.43
CA ARG A 155 -22.79 3.96 28.02
C ARG A 155 -23.09 3.09 29.20
N SER A 156 -22.10 2.55 29.90
CA SER A 156 -22.28 1.64 31.03
C SER A 156 -20.97 1.54 31.79
N VAL A 157 -21.04 1.22 33.08
CA VAL A 157 -19.83 0.92 33.87
C VAL A 157 -19.05 -0.27 33.32
N TYR A 158 -19.73 -1.22 32.67
CA TYR A 158 -19.12 -2.38 32.01
C TYR A 158 -18.35 -2.00 30.72
N ASP A 159 -18.54 -0.80 30.16
CA ASP A 159 -17.85 -0.39 28.91
C ASP A 159 -16.47 0.24 29.16
N CYS A 160 -16.17 0.65 30.40
CA CYS A 160 -14.97 1.42 30.69
C CYS A 160 -13.68 0.67 30.33
N ILE A 161 -13.60 -0.63 30.66
CA ILE A 161 -12.43 -1.47 30.36
C ILE A 161 -12.34 -1.84 28.86
N PRO A 162 -13.39 -2.37 28.20
CA PRO A 162 -13.35 -2.65 26.77
C PRO A 162 -12.93 -1.44 25.92
N THR A 163 -13.48 -0.26 26.20
CA THR A 163 -13.11 0.97 25.48
C THR A 163 -11.65 1.35 25.71
N SER A 164 -11.16 1.27 26.95
CA SER A 164 -9.75 1.51 27.27
C SER A 164 -8.83 0.52 26.54
N ALA A 165 -9.22 -0.75 26.47
CA ALA A 165 -8.43 -1.80 25.85
C ALA A 165 -8.38 -1.63 24.32
N MET A 166 -9.52 -1.33 23.72
CA MET A 166 -9.63 -0.98 22.31
C MET A 166 -8.73 0.20 21.93
N LEU A 167 -8.66 1.25 22.77
CA LEU A 167 -7.75 2.38 22.57
C LEU A 167 -6.28 2.00 22.78
N ALA A 168 -5.95 1.18 23.79
CA ALA A 168 -4.59 0.67 23.98
C ALA A 168 -4.08 -0.09 22.75
N MET A 169 -4.99 -0.73 22.00
CA MET A 169 -4.71 -1.38 20.73
C MET A 169 -4.63 -0.43 19.52
N ALA A 170 -4.75 0.89 19.64
CA ALA A 170 -4.61 1.86 18.55
C ALA A 170 -3.19 2.45 18.48
N ASN A 171 -2.55 2.47 17.30
CA ASN A 171 -1.18 2.99 17.05
C ASN A 171 -1.13 4.52 17.00
N CYS A 172 -1.62 5.15 18.05
CA CYS A 172 -1.68 6.60 18.20
C CYS A 172 -1.54 6.95 19.69
N GLY A 173 -1.39 8.24 20.02
CA GLY A 173 -1.42 8.64 21.42
C GLY A 173 -2.80 8.32 22.02
N ILE A 174 -2.84 7.94 23.30
CA ILE A 174 -4.10 7.74 24.04
C ILE A 174 -4.18 8.65 25.27
N GLY A 175 -5.40 9.01 25.67
CA GLY A 175 -5.66 9.88 26.81
C GLY A 175 -6.92 9.47 27.58
N SER A 176 -7.00 9.91 28.84
CA SER A 176 -8.15 9.73 29.73
C SER A 176 -8.22 10.92 30.68
N VAL A 177 -9.42 11.27 31.13
CA VAL A 177 -9.64 12.24 32.20
C VAL A 177 -9.58 11.57 33.57
N ARG A 178 -9.13 12.32 34.59
CA ARG A 178 -9.28 11.89 35.99
C ARG A 178 -10.77 11.71 36.33
N GLY A 179 -11.13 10.61 36.99
CA GLY A 179 -12.50 10.24 37.29
C GLY A 179 -13.01 9.08 36.42
N TYR A 180 -12.48 8.88 35.21
CA TYR A 180 -12.85 7.76 34.36
C TYR A 180 -12.43 6.42 34.99
N ASP A 181 -11.15 6.30 35.33
CA ASP A 181 -10.58 5.08 35.90
C ASP A 181 -11.02 4.82 37.35
N GLU A 182 -11.43 5.88 38.04
CA GLU A 182 -12.02 5.86 39.38
C GLU A 182 -13.51 5.52 39.37
N LEU A 183 -14.13 5.37 38.19
CA LEU A 183 -15.56 5.09 38.02
C LEU A 183 -16.49 6.18 38.58
N VAL A 184 -16.15 7.46 38.37
CA VAL A 184 -17.03 8.59 38.74
C VAL A 184 -18.26 8.61 37.82
N PRO A 185 -19.48 8.44 38.35
CA PRO A 185 -20.67 8.19 37.53
C PRO A 185 -21.31 9.44 36.93
N TYR A 186 -20.78 10.62 37.23
CA TYR A 186 -21.27 11.93 36.78
C TYR A 186 -20.15 12.73 36.13
N LYS A 187 -20.51 13.70 35.29
CA LYS A 187 -19.55 14.67 34.76
C LYS A 187 -19.04 15.57 35.90
N ILE A 188 -17.73 15.65 36.05
CA ILE A 188 -17.09 16.58 36.97
C ILE A 188 -17.20 17.98 36.36
N ASP A 189 -17.99 18.84 36.98
CA ASP A 189 -18.24 20.18 36.46
C ASP A 189 -17.07 21.12 36.75
N VAL A 190 -16.50 21.71 35.70
CA VAL A 190 -15.28 22.52 35.78
C VAL A 190 -15.48 23.87 36.48
N VAL A 191 -16.72 24.29 36.74
CA VAL A 191 -17.06 25.58 37.35
C VAL A 191 -17.50 25.41 38.81
N SER A 192 -18.36 24.44 39.07
CA SER A 192 -19.07 24.28 40.35
C SER A 192 -18.48 23.21 41.27
N GLU A 193 -17.67 22.28 40.75
CA GLU A 193 -17.05 21.25 41.59
C GLU A 193 -15.96 21.86 42.48
N THR A 194 -16.09 21.69 43.78
CA THR A 194 -15.12 22.17 44.77
C THR A 194 -14.44 21.04 45.55
N ARG A 195 -14.97 19.80 45.43
CA ARG A 195 -14.41 18.62 46.09
C ARG A 195 -13.07 18.24 45.49
N LYS A 196 -12.19 17.66 46.31
CA LYS A 196 -10.87 17.19 45.86
C LYS A 196 -10.96 15.76 45.32
N TYR A 197 -10.09 15.40 44.39
CA TYR A 197 -9.88 13.99 44.07
C TYR A 197 -9.37 13.23 45.30
N MET A 198 -9.77 11.96 45.41
CA MET A 198 -9.13 11.03 46.34
C MET A 198 -7.62 10.96 46.09
N THR A 199 -6.86 10.88 47.17
CA THR A 199 -5.41 10.64 47.15
C THR A 199 -5.09 9.26 46.58
N TRP A 200 -3.86 9.05 46.11
CA TRP A 200 -3.45 7.77 45.55
C TRP A 200 -3.60 6.59 46.52
N ASP A 201 -3.41 6.80 47.82
CA ASP A 201 -3.54 5.73 48.81
C ASP A 201 -5.01 5.36 49.06
N GLU A 202 -5.92 6.32 49.01
CA GLU A 202 -7.38 6.08 49.05
C GLU A 202 -7.85 5.35 47.80
N VAL A 203 -7.36 5.79 46.64
CA VAL A 203 -7.70 5.21 45.34
C VAL A 203 -7.30 3.73 45.26
N LYS A 204 -6.11 3.36 45.78
CA LYS A 204 -5.65 1.96 45.86
C LYS A 204 -6.56 1.07 46.71
N GLN A 205 -7.27 1.65 47.67
CA GLN A 205 -8.20 0.92 48.56
C GLN A 205 -9.63 0.90 48.00
N SER A 206 -9.94 1.73 47.00
CA SER A 206 -11.26 1.84 46.38
C SER A 206 -11.44 0.88 45.19
N SER A 207 -12.70 0.57 44.87
CA SER A 207 -13.08 -0.22 43.70
C SER A 207 -12.87 0.59 42.42
N THR A 208 -11.75 0.39 41.71
CA THR A 208 -11.40 1.13 40.49
C THR A 208 -10.97 0.19 39.36
N ILE A 209 -10.87 0.72 38.14
CA ILE A 209 -10.31 0.00 36.98
C ILE A 209 -8.82 0.26 36.78
N ILE A 210 -8.16 0.96 37.71
CA ILE A 210 -6.75 1.33 37.62
C ILE A 210 -5.82 0.12 37.43
N PRO A 211 -6.03 -1.05 38.09
CA PRO A 211 -5.22 -2.24 37.80
C PRO A 211 -5.29 -2.66 36.33
N ALA A 212 -6.49 -2.64 35.73
CA ALA A 212 -6.67 -2.92 34.31
C ALA A 212 -6.01 -1.84 33.44
N ARG A 213 -6.20 -0.55 33.76
CA ARG A 213 -5.52 0.55 33.05
C ARG A 213 -4.00 0.40 33.06
N ALA A 214 -3.42 0.03 34.19
CA ALA A 214 -1.98 -0.16 34.31
C ALA A 214 -1.47 -1.28 33.39
N ALA A 215 -2.19 -2.41 33.31
CA ALA A 215 -1.86 -3.50 32.38
C ALA A 215 -2.01 -3.07 30.90
N LEU A 216 -3.10 -2.37 30.57
CA LEU A 216 -3.35 -1.86 29.22
C LEU A 216 -2.31 -0.82 28.77
N ASN A 217 -1.86 0.05 29.66
CA ASN A 217 -0.80 1.02 29.37
C ASN A 217 0.55 0.32 29.11
N ARG A 218 0.90 -0.72 29.89
CA ARG A 218 2.09 -1.53 29.62
C ARG A 218 2.01 -2.21 28.26
N LEU A 219 0.86 -2.81 27.94
CA LEU A 219 0.61 -3.41 26.63
C LEU A 219 0.77 -2.39 25.50
N HIS A 220 0.16 -1.20 25.63
CA HIS A 220 0.23 -0.13 24.62
C HIS A 220 1.66 0.33 24.36
N VAL A 221 2.44 0.60 25.43
CA VAL A 221 3.85 1.00 25.31
C VAL A 221 4.68 -0.12 24.69
N TRP A 222 4.50 -1.35 25.16
CA TRP A 222 5.23 -2.51 24.62
C TRP A 222 4.96 -2.70 23.12
N LEU A 223 3.71 -2.60 22.68
CA LEU A 223 3.33 -2.69 21.27
C LEU A 223 4.00 -1.60 20.42
N ALA A 224 4.06 -0.37 20.94
CA ALA A 224 4.71 0.75 20.26
C ALA A 224 6.24 0.57 20.16
N GLU A 225 6.90 0.17 21.25
CA GLU A 225 8.35 -0.07 21.30
C GLU A 225 8.78 -1.24 20.40
N HIS A 226 7.91 -2.25 20.25
CA HIS A 226 8.18 -3.45 19.45
C HIS A 226 7.62 -3.36 18.03
N ASN A 227 7.33 -2.16 17.53
CA ASN A 227 6.97 -1.88 16.13
C ASN A 227 5.71 -2.63 15.64
N TYR A 228 4.70 -2.81 16.50
CA TYR A 228 3.39 -3.32 16.08
C TYR A 228 2.55 -2.19 15.46
N THR A 229 2.93 -1.75 14.27
CA THR A 229 2.37 -0.54 13.66
C THR A 229 1.12 -0.77 12.82
N GLN A 230 0.89 -2.00 12.37
CA GLN A 230 -0.26 -2.35 11.55
C GLN A 230 -1.46 -2.76 12.41
N ILE A 231 -2.65 -2.41 11.96
CA ILE A 231 -3.91 -2.67 12.64
C ILE A 231 -4.93 -3.35 11.72
N TYR A 232 -5.76 -4.19 12.31
CA TYR A 232 -6.98 -4.72 11.71
C TYR A 232 -8.07 -4.79 12.78
N VAL A 233 -9.31 -4.44 12.40
CA VAL A 233 -10.46 -4.44 13.30
C VAL A 233 -11.54 -5.32 12.69
N ASP A 234 -12.00 -6.30 13.46
CA ASP A 234 -13.06 -7.23 13.08
C ASP A 234 -14.21 -7.18 14.09
N GLN A 235 -15.43 -6.98 13.60
CA GLN A 235 -16.63 -6.93 14.43
C GLN A 235 -17.21 -8.34 14.54
N ARG A 236 -17.07 -8.97 15.71
CA ARG A 236 -17.44 -10.38 15.92
C ARG A 236 -18.92 -10.58 16.23
N THR A 237 -19.50 -9.65 16.99
CA THR A 237 -20.94 -9.57 17.29
C THR A 237 -21.36 -8.09 17.31
N SER A 238 -22.56 -7.72 17.75
CA SER A 238 -22.91 -6.30 17.95
C SER A 238 -21.98 -5.57 18.92
N ASP A 239 -21.36 -6.29 19.86
CA ASP A 239 -20.66 -5.71 21.01
C ASP A 239 -19.28 -6.33 21.28
N ILE A 240 -18.92 -7.45 20.65
CA ILE A 240 -17.56 -8.02 20.71
C ILE A 240 -16.77 -7.54 19.51
N VAL A 241 -15.65 -6.87 19.77
CA VAL A 241 -14.72 -6.37 18.76
C VAL A 241 -13.37 -7.06 18.93
N ALA A 242 -12.82 -7.56 17.82
CA ALA A 242 -11.45 -8.03 17.74
C ALA A 242 -10.56 -6.92 17.15
N VAL A 243 -9.51 -6.52 17.86
CA VAL A 243 -8.49 -5.60 17.34
C VAL A 243 -7.16 -6.33 17.29
N THR A 244 -6.58 -6.40 16.09
CA THR A 244 -5.27 -7.04 15.85
C THR A 244 -4.22 -5.97 15.62
N ARG A 245 -3.15 -6.01 16.41
CA ARG A 245 -1.90 -5.29 16.19
C ARG A 245 -0.89 -6.25 15.57
N HIS A 246 -0.26 -5.83 14.48
CA HIS A 246 0.64 -6.68 13.70
C HIS A 246 1.98 -5.99 13.48
N ASN A 247 3.06 -6.74 13.69
CA ASN A 247 4.41 -6.28 13.40
C ASN A 247 4.72 -6.51 11.90
N PRO A 248 4.97 -5.46 11.10
CA PRO A 248 5.21 -5.61 9.66
C PRO A 248 6.54 -6.31 9.33
N VAL A 249 7.41 -6.50 10.33
CA VAL A 249 8.70 -7.18 10.20
C VAL A 249 8.60 -8.63 10.66
N THR A 250 8.25 -8.88 11.92
CA THR A 250 8.23 -10.25 12.46
C THR A 250 6.97 -11.01 12.07
N HIS A 251 5.92 -10.33 11.63
CA HIS A 251 4.58 -10.87 11.40
C HIS A 251 3.92 -11.51 12.63
N GLU A 252 4.46 -11.21 13.82
CA GLU A 252 3.78 -11.48 15.08
C GLU A 252 2.49 -10.65 15.16
N LYS A 253 1.45 -11.26 15.70
CA LYS A 253 0.11 -10.68 15.86
C LYS A 253 -0.23 -10.65 17.35
N VAL A 254 -0.73 -9.52 17.82
CA VAL A 254 -1.40 -9.39 19.11
C VAL A 254 -2.87 -9.15 18.84
N ILE A 255 -3.72 -10.09 19.23
CA ILE A 255 -5.16 -10.04 18.96
C ILE A 255 -5.89 -9.86 20.28
N MET A 256 -6.61 -8.75 20.40
CA MET A 256 -7.48 -8.45 21.54
C MET A 256 -8.94 -8.71 21.15
N LEU A 257 -9.68 -9.43 21.97
CA LEU A 257 -11.14 -9.43 21.97
C LEU A 257 -11.62 -8.57 23.15
N ALA A 258 -12.50 -7.61 22.88
CA ALA A 258 -13.11 -6.75 23.89
C ALA A 258 -14.63 -6.84 23.79
N TYR A 259 -15.31 -7.17 24.90
CA TYR A 259 -16.77 -7.19 24.97
C TYR A 259 -17.30 -5.87 25.50
N THR A 260 -17.58 -4.96 24.59
CA THR A 260 -18.15 -3.63 24.88
C THR A 260 -19.56 -3.71 25.45
N ALA A 261 -20.01 -2.63 26.08
CA ALA A 261 -21.32 -2.55 26.74
C ALA A 261 -21.96 -1.18 26.51
N PHE A 262 -22.19 -0.82 25.25
CA PHE A 262 -22.75 0.49 24.87
C PHE A 262 -24.19 0.68 25.36
N ASN A 263 -24.95 -0.41 25.51
CA ASN A 263 -26.32 -0.41 26.00
C ASN A 263 -26.41 -0.91 27.45
N LYS A 264 -26.77 -0.04 28.39
CA LYS A 264 -26.96 -0.37 29.83
C LYS A 264 -27.96 -1.49 30.07
N ASN A 265 -28.91 -1.68 29.16
CA ASN A 265 -30.01 -2.62 29.31
C ASN A 265 -29.69 -4.00 28.72
N ALA A 266 -28.50 -4.18 28.14
CA ALA A 266 -28.08 -5.40 27.45
C ALA A 266 -26.76 -5.96 28.01
N ILE A 267 -26.64 -6.03 29.34
CA ILE A 267 -25.45 -6.58 30.01
C ILE A 267 -25.53 -8.11 30.03
N CYS A 268 -24.52 -8.78 29.49
CA CYS A 268 -24.38 -10.22 29.54
C CYS A 268 -23.44 -10.61 30.69
N TYR A 269 -23.90 -11.44 31.62
CA TYR A 269 -23.14 -11.90 32.78
C TYR A 269 -22.41 -13.24 32.55
N ASP A 270 -22.52 -13.81 31.35
CA ASP A 270 -21.81 -15.03 30.95
C ASP A 270 -21.21 -14.85 29.54
N CYS A 271 -21.34 -15.79 28.61
CA CYS A 271 -20.79 -15.65 27.25
C CYS A 271 -21.92 -15.55 26.21
N PRO A 272 -21.90 -14.57 25.29
CA PRO A 272 -22.87 -14.51 24.20
C PRO A 272 -22.54 -15.57 23.14
N THR A 273 -23.53 -15.90 22.29
CA THR A 273 -23.25 -16.74 21.12
C THR A 273 -22.35 -15.99 20.14
N VAL A 274 -21.14 -16.51 19.92
CA VAL A 274 -20.14 -15.94 19.03
C VAL A 274 -19.32 -17.06 18.39
N GLU A 275 -18.97 -16.89 17.11
CA GLU A 275 -18.11 -17.84 16.42
C GLU A 275 -16.68 -17.78 16.94
N ASP A 276 -16.02 -18.95 17.01
CA ASP A 276 -14.61 -19.07 17.38
C ASP A 276 -13.74 -18.09 16.58
N LEU A 277 -12.82 -17.43 17.27
CA LEU A 277 -11.79 -16.63 16.60
C LEU A 277 -10.74 -17.57 16.02
N THR A 278 -10.63 -17.60 14.70
CA THR A 278 -9.57 -18.34 13.99
C THR A 278 -8.36 -17.45 13.76
N PHE A 279 -7.15 -17.93 14.07
CA PHE A 279 -5.89 -17.24 13.78
C PHE A 279 -4.90 -18.16 13.08
N THR A 280 -4.11 -17.59 12.16
CA THR A 280 -3.01 -18.30 11.49
C THR A 280 -1.70 -18.10 12.25
N GLY A 281 -1.00 -19.18 12.58
CA GLY A 281 0.22 -19.15 13.38
C GLY A 281 0.15 -20.06 14.61
N VAL A 282 1.14 -19.87 15.49
CA VAL A 282 1.30 -20.57 16.77
C VAL A 282 0.98 -19.60 17.89
N LEU A 283 0.10 -20.00 18.82
CA LEU A 283 -0.12 -19.25 20.06
C LEU A 283 1.17 -19.24 20.89
N ASP A 284 1.68 -18.06 21.20
CA ASP A 284 2.80 -17.89 22.11
C ASP A 284 2.31 -17.91 23.56
N GLU A 285 1.37 -17.02 23.88
CA GLU A 285 0.81 -16.83 25.21
C GLU A 285 -0.51 -16.04 25.16
N ILE A 286 -1.23 -16.06 26.27
CA ILE A 286 -2.30 -15.09 26.54
C ILE A 286 -1.66 -13.96 27.34
N LEU A 287 -1.46 -12.81 26.68
CA LEU A 287 -0.80 -11.65 27.29
C LEU A 287 -1.60 -11.08 28.44
N LEU A 288 -2.93 -11.03 28.29
CA LEU A 288 -3.81 -10.36 29.24
C LEU A 288 -5.21 -10.97 29.23
N GLU A 289 -5.75 -11.24 30.42
CA GLU A 289 -7.18 -11.44 30.67
C GLU A 289 -7.64 -10.43 31.71
N ILE A 290 -8.71 -9.70 31.39
CA ILE A 290 -9.39 -8.82 32.32
C ILE A 290 -10.84 -9.26 32.40
N GLU A 291 -11.27 -9.57 33.61
CA GLU A 291 -12.66 -9.85 33.92
C GLU A 291 -13.21 -8.71 34.80
N PHE A 292 -14.33 -8.13 34.38
CA PHE A 292 -14.99 -7.05 35.10
C PHE A 292 -16.30 -7.55 35.70
N CYS A 293 -16.44 -7.39 37.01
CA CYS A 293 -17.66 -7.68 37.74
C CYS A 293 -18.12 -6.44 38.49
N TYR A 294 -19.39 -6.08 38.33
CA TYR A 294 -20.05 -5.04 39.10
C TYR A 294 -21.34 -5.62 39.67
N THR A 295 -21.49 -5.57 41.00
CA THR A 295 -22.61 -6.21 41.71
C THR A 295 -23.71 -5.19 42.02
N ASP A 296 -24.98 -5.62 42.05
CA ASP A 296 -26.10 -4.74 42.44
C ASP A 296 -25.97 -4.22 43.88
N LYS A 297 -25.31 -4.98 44.78
CA LYS A 297 -24.94 -4.47 46.11
C LYS A 297 -24.03 -3.24 46.02
N GLY A 298 -23.13 -3.23 45.04
CA GLY A 298 -22.28 -2.09 44.73
C GLY A 298 -23.09 -0.86 44.33
N ARG A 299 -24.21 -1.00 43.60
CA ARG A 299 -25.07 0.15 43.26
C ARG A 299 -25.63 0.83 44.50
N GLN A 300 -26.19 0.06 45.43
CA GLN A 300 -26.77 0.59 46.67
C GLN A 300 -25.71 1.29 47.53
N GLU A 301 -24.57 0.63 47.77
CA GLU A 301 -23.47 1.23 48.56
C GLU A 301 -22.81 2.44 47.87
N SER A 302 -22.92 2.55 46.55
CA SER A 302 -22.38 3.69 45.80
C SER A 302 -23.24 4.94 45.97
N GLU A 303 -24.57 4.79 45.89
CA GLU A 303 -25.50 5.91 46.06
C GLU A 303 -25.32 6.54 47.44
N ASP A 304 -25.23 5.73 48.49
CA ASP A 304 -24.98 6.23 49.86
C ASP A 304 -23.65 6.99 49.97
N LYS A 305 -22.54 6.41 49.49
CA LYS A 305 -21.22 7.07 49.63
C LYS A 305 -21.01 8.29 48.76
N ILE A 306 -21.60 8.34 47.56
CA ILE A 306 -21.51 9.52 46.69
C ILE A 306 -22.25 10.70 47.33
N ILE A 307 -23.36 10.43 48.01
CA ILE A 307 -24.13 11.44 48.75
C ILE A 307 -23.38 11.86 50.02
N GLU A 308 -22.73 10.93 50.73
CA GLU A 308 -22.06 11.22 52.01
C GLU A 308 -20.71 11.95 51.87
N SER A 309 -20.01 11.87 50.73
CA SER A 309 -18.71 12.53 50.58
C SER A 309 -18.85 14.02 50.24
N GLU A 310 -18.89 14.86 51.29
CA GLU A 310 -18.95 16.33 51.15
C GLU A 310 -17.64 16.95 50.64
N ASP A 311 -16.48 16.31 50.84
CA ASP A 311 -15.17 16.91 50.59
C ASP A 311 -14.39 16.29 49.42
N LYS A 312 -14.79 15.10 48.94
CA LYS A 312 -14.05 14.33 47.92
C LYS A 312 -14.91 13.84 46.77
N ILE A 313 -14.28 13.74 45.61
CA ILE A 313 -14.85 13.12 44.41
C ILE A 313 -14.64 11.61 44.54
N VAL A 314 -15.73 10.87 44.70
CA VAL A 314 -15.74 9.42 44.86
C VAL A 314 -16.44 8.75 43.67
N GLY A 315 -15.93 7.61 43.26
CA GLY A 315 -16.54 6.79 42.22
C GLY A 315 -17.43 5.69 42.77
N LEU A 316 -17.98 4.87 41.86
CA LEU A 316 -18.81 3.73 42.21
C LEU A 316 -18.02 2.68 43.02
N ASN A 317 -18.64 2.14 44.07
CA ASN A 317 -18.15 1.01 44.85
C ASN A 317 -18.67 -0.33 44.30
N GLY A 318 -17.99 -1.41 44.65
CA GLY A 318 -18.43 -2.78 44.33
C GLY A 318 -18.02 -3.27 42.94
N ALA A 319 -17.23 -2.48 42.21
CA ALA A 319 -16.48 -2.97 41.05
C ALA A 319 -15.33 -3.87 41.51
N LYS A 320 -15.21 -5.03 40.86
CA LYS A 320 -14.10 -5.97 41.00
C LYS A 320 -13.50 -6.21 39.63
N VAL A 321 -12.18 -6.08 39.57
CA VAL A 321 -11.40 -6.25 38.34
C VAL A 321 -10.38 -7.34 38.62
N GLU A 322 -10.47 -8.45 37.90
CA GLU A 322 -9.45 -9.49 37.93
C GLU A 322 -8.57 -9.34 36.70
N VAL A 323 -7.29 -9.00 36.91
CA VAL A 323 -6.28 -8.91 35.85
C VAL A 323 -5.33 -10.09 35.97
N ARG A 324 -5.18 -10.85 34.89
CA ARG A 324 -4.23 -11.95 34.78
C ARG A 324 -3.35 -11.74 33.55
N GLU A 325 -2.04 -11.72 33.75
CA GLU A 325 -1.04 -11.45 32.71
C GLU A 325 -0.20 -12.71 32.44
N HIS A 326 0.26 -12.88 31.20
CA HIS A 326 1.20 -13.94 30.79
C HIS A 326 0.74 -15.38 31.13
N LEU A 327 -0.47 -15.75 30.70
CA LEU A 327 -1.02 -17.09 30.91
C LEU A 327 -0.66 -18.04 29.76
N LYS A 328 -0.53 -19.33 30.07
CA LYS A 328 -0.48 -20.36 29.02
C LYS A 328 -1.89 -20.61 28.50
N GLY A 329 -2.00 -21.13 27.26
CA GLY A 329 -3.30 -21.31 26.59
C GLY A 329 -4.36 -22.12 27.37
N ASN A 330 -3.94 -23.05 28.23
CA ASN A 330 -4.84 -23.88 29.04
C ASN A 330 -5.26 -23.21 30.38
N ASP A 331 -4.59 -22.14 30.78
CA ASP A 331 -4.80 -21.48 32.08
C ASP A 331 -5.85 -20.36 32.00
N SER A 332 -6.42 -20.13 30.82
CA SER A 332 -7.47 -19.15 30.58
C SER A 332 -8.73 -19.47 31.39
N LYS A 333 -9.30 -18.47 32.07
CA LYS A 333 -10.67 -18.57 32.62
C LYS A 333 -11.71 -18.12 31.61
N LEU A 334 -11.34 -17.29 30.64
CA LEU A 334 -12.28 -16.67 29.71
C LEU A 334 -12.50 -17.49 28.43
N ALA A 335 -11.51 -18.29 28.03
CA ALA A 335 -11.50 -19.00 26.76
C ALA A 335 -10.93 -20.42 26.86
N ILE A 336 -11.05 -21.16 25.76
CA ILE A 336 -10.38 -22.42 25.47
C ILE A 336 -9.69 -22.25 24.12
N ILE A 337 -8.37 -22.42 24.07
CA ILE A 337 -7.61 -22.29 22.84
C ILE A 337 -7.21 -23.67 22.32
N LYS A 338 -7.57 -23.97 21.07
CA LYS A 338 -7.17 -25.18 20.36
C LYS A 338 -6.12 -24.83 19.30
N GLN A 339 -4.90 -25.32 19.47
CA GLN A 339 -3.80 -25.15 18.50
C GLN A 339 -3.77 -26.34 17.52
N TYR A 340 -3.71 -26.04 16.23
CA TYR A 340 -3.46 -26.98 15.14
C TYR A 340 -2.07 -26.71 14.52
N GLU A 341 -1.69 -27.45 13.48
CA GLU A 341 -0.34 -27.35 12.89
C GLU A 341 -0.02 -25.95 12.35
N THR A 342 -0.98 -25.30 11.68
CA THR A 342 -0.78 -24.01 11.00
C THR A 342 -1.68 -22.88 11.48
N ASN A 343 -2.66 -23.20 12.33
CA ASN A 343 -3.65 -22.25 12.83
C ASN A 343 -4.12 -22.63 14.23
N GLY A 344 -4.87 -21.74 14.88
CA GLY A 344 -5.54 -22.01 16.13
C GLY A 344 -6.95 -21.44 16.16
N LYS A 345 -7.73 -21.92 17.12
CA LYS A 345 -9.09 -21.45 17.39
C LYS A 345 -9.20 -21.06 18.86
N LEU A 346 -9.71 -19.87 19.13
CA LEU A 346 -10.07 -19.40 20.46
C LEU A 346 -11.59 -19.44 20.60
N HIS A 347 -12.05 -20.30 21.51
CA HIS A 347 -13.46 -20.44 21.88
C HIS A 347 -13.70 -19.72 23.21
N LEU A 348 -14.59 -18.73 23.24
CA LEU A 348 -14.96 -18.03 24.48
C LEU A 348 -15.90 -18.93 25.30
N LYS A 349 -15.57 -19.17 26.58
CA LYS A 349 -16.36 -20.04 27.47
C LYS A 349 -17.12 -19.26 28.55
N HIS A 350 -16.49 -18.23 29.10
CA HIS A 350 -17.07 -17.34 30.11
C HIS A 350 -16.50 -15.96 29.82
N PHE A 351 -17.25 -15.11 29.14
CA PHE A 351 -16.75 -13.82 28.69
C PHE A 351 -17.84 -12.76 28.90
N PRO A 352 -18.08 -12.33 30.15
CA PRO A 352 -19.12 -11.36 30.47
C PRO A 352 -18.81 -9.98 29.87
N SER A 353 -19.85 -9.16 29.70
CA SER A 353 -19.71 -7.77 29.28
C SER A 353 -18.70 -7.04 30.15
N GLY A 354 -17.77 -6.31 29.53
CA GLY A 354 -16.65 -5.68 30.21
C GLY A 354 -15.36 -6.49 30.21
N SER A 355 -15.40 -7.76 29.77
CA SER A 355 -14.21 -8.61 29.69
C SER A 355 -13.34 -8.30 28.48
N VAL A 356 -12.04 -8.55 28.64
CA VAL A 356 -11.02 -8.42 27.60
C VAL A 356 -10.08 -9.62 27.66
N ILE A 357 -9.72 -10.18 26.50
CA ILE A 357 -8.66 -11.17 26.37
C ILE A 357 -7.72 -10.76 25.23
N VAL A 358 -6.41 -10.87 25.47
CA VAL A 358 -5.35 -10.53 24.53
C VAL A 358 -4.44 -11.73 24.34
N ILE A 359 -4.26 -12.18 23.11
CA ILE A 359 -3.37 -13.28 22.75
C ILE A 359 -2.23 -12.80 21.87
N LYS A 360 -1.05 -13.42 22.02
CA LYS A 360 0.09 -13.25 21.11
C LYS A 360 0.23 -14.48 20.23
N VAL A 361 0.36 -14.26 18.92
CA VAL A 361 0.48 -15.31 17.91
C VAL A 361 1.70 -15.03 17.03
N SER A 362 2.61 -16.00 16.95
CA SER A 362 3.76 -15.96 16.05
C SER A 362 3.49 -16.71 14.74
N PRO A 363 4.10 -16.30 13.61
CA PRO A 363 4.03 -17.06 12.38
C PRO A 363 4.67 -18.45 12.55
N ILE A 364 4.17 -19.43 11.79
CA ILE A 364 4.78 -20.76 11.75
C ILE A 364 6.21 -20.70 11.20
N LYS A 365 7.07 -21.64 11.63
CA LYS A 365 8.49 -21.67 11.25
C LYS A 365 8.73 -21.58 9.73
N LYS A 366 7.97 -22.33 8.93
CA LYS A 366 8.09 -22.31 7.46
C LYS A 366 7.80 -20.94 6.86
N ALA A 367 6.77 -20.25 7.37
CA ALA A 367 6.43 -18.89 6.95
C ALA A 367 7.57 -17.92 7.31
N THR A 368 8.11 -18.01 8.52
CA THR A 368 9.26 -17.18 8.95
C THR A 368 10.50 -17.40 8.07
N GLU A 369 10.80 -18.66 7.73
CA GLU A 369 11.91 -19.01 6.83
C GLU A 369 11.69 -18.46 5.41
N ALA A 370 10.46 -18.58 4.88
CA ALA A 370 10.10 -18.03 3.58
C ALA A 370 10.17 -16.50 3.55
N ILE A 371 9.65 -15.81 4.58
CA ILE A 371 9.74 -14.36 4.73
C ILE A 371 11.20 -13.91 4.77
N LYS A 372 12.02 -14.58 5.57
CA LYS A 372 13.45 -14.28 5.66
C LYS A 372 14.13 -14.44 4.30
N LEU A 373 13.86 -15.52 3.58
CA LEU A 373 14.42 -15.77 2.26
C LEU A 373 14.03 -14.70 1.24
N ILE A 374 12.75 -14.28 1.22
CA ILE A 374 12.30 -13.17 0.36
C ILE A 374 13.03 -11.88 0.72
N ARG A 375 13.16 -11.57 2.01
CA ARG A 375 13.91 -10.37 2.45
C ARG A 375 15.39 -10.44 2.07
N ASP A 376 16.01 -11.61 2.13
CA ASP A 376 17.39 -11.79 1.69
C ASP A 376 17.55 -11.56 0.17
N TYR A 377 16.53 -11.91 -0.64
CA TYR A 377 16.48 -11.53 -2.06
C TYR A 377 16.37 -10.01 -2.24
N LEU A 378 15.44 -9.37 -1.52
CA LEU A 378 15.19 -7.93 -1.63
C LEU A 378 16.37 -7.08 -1.16
N SER A 379 17.05 -7.49 -0.09
CA SER A 379 18.20 -6.76 0.47
C SER A 379 19.51 -7.05 -0.26
N GLY A 380 19.53 -7.98 -1.23
CA GLY A 380 20.77 -8.43 -1.89
C GLY A 380 21.69 -9.29 -1.02
N LYS A 381 21.23 -9.78 0.14
CA LYS A 381 22.03 -10.73 0.96
C LYS A 381 22.16 -12.08 0.29
N ASN A 382 21.16 -12.47 -0.50
CA ASN A 382 21.22 -13.61 -1.40
C ASN A 382 21.28 -13.14 -2.86
N ASP A 383 22.42 -12.54 -3.21
CA ASP A 383 22.65 -12.00 -4.55
C ASP A 383 22.91 -13.06 -5.61
N PHE A 384 23.04 -14.34 -5.23
CA PHE A 384 23.29 -15.43 -6.17
C PHE A 384 22.18 -15.50 -7.23
N ILE A 385 20.92 -15.61 -6.82
CA ILE A 385 19.78 -15.72 -7.74
C ILE A 385 19.64 -14.46 -8.60
N LYS A 386 19.82 -13.28 -8.00
CA LYS A 386 19.80 -12.01 -8.74
C LYS A 386 20.95 -11.94 -9.76
N THR A 387 22.13 -12.44 -9.43
CA THR A 387 23.29 -12.53 -10.35
C THR A 387 22.99 -13.46 -11.53
N PHE A 388 22.41 -14.64 -11.31
CA PHE A 388 21.95 -15.51 -12.41
C PHE A 388 20.92 -14.80 -13.29
N PHE A 389 19.97 -14.11 -12.66
CA PHE A 389 18.94 -13.38 -13.39
C PHE A 389 19.55 -12.29 -14.27
N VAL A 390 20.45 -11.47 -13.71
CA VAL A 390 21.18 -10.43 -14.44
C VAL A 390 22.01 -11.03 -15.57
N ASN A 391 22.68 -12.17 -15.36
CA ASN A 391 23.47 -12.82 -16.40
C ASN A 391 22.60 -13.33 -17.56
N ALA A 392 21.46 -13.96 -17.26
CA ALA A 392 20.50 -14.39 -18.28
C ALA A 392 19.95 -13.20 -19.09
N LEU A 393 19.57 -12.11 -18.41
CA LEU A 393 19.11 -10.87 -19.06
C LEU A 393 20.20 -10.21 -19.92
N LYS A 394 21.46 -10.20 -19.48
CA LYS A 394 22.59 -9.66 -20.26
C LYS A 394 22.83 -10.43 -21.56
N GLN A 395 22.67 -11.75 -21.53
CA GLN A 395 22.84 -12.61 -22.70
C GLN A 395 21.62 -12.61 -23.65
N SER A 396 20.48 -12.06 -23.20
CA SER A 396 19.24 -12.00 -23.98
C SER A 396 19.26 -10.91 -25.06
N THR A 397 18.53 -11.13 -26.15
CA THR A 397 18.29 -10.14 -27.22
C THR A 397 17.16 -9.18 -26.84
N LEU A 398 16.98 -8.09 -27.59
CA LEU A 398 15.87 -7.15 -27.35
C LEU A 398 14.49 -7.79 -27.61
N GLN A 399 14.41 -8.84 -28.44
CA GLN A 399 13.18 -9.61 -28.62
C GLN A 399 12.77 -10.34 -27.34
N THR A 400 13.73 -10.86 -26.57
CA THR A 400 13.44 -11.43 -25.25
C THR A 400 12.77 -10.41 -24.32
N PHE A 401 13.19 -9.14 -24.34
CA PHE A 401 12.55 -8.10 -23.52
C PHE A 401 11.14 -7.74 -24.00
N ASN A 402 10.87 -7.78 -25.31
CA ASN A 402 9.51 -7.67 -25.85
C ASN A 402 8.61 -8.78 -25.27
N ILE A 403 9.09 -10.03 -25.26
CA ILE A 403 8.35 -11.16 -24.71
C ILE A 403 8.17 -11.01 -23.19
N LEU A 404 9.22 -10.69 -22.44
CA LEU A 404 9.16 -10.58 -20.99
C LEU A 404 8.24 -9.45 -20.50
N LEU A 405 8.33 -8.27 -21.12
CA LEU A 405 7.63 -7.08 -20.63
C LEU A 405 6.27 -6.89 -21.28
N PHE A 406 6.11 -7.19 -22.57
CA PHE A 406 4.94 -6.79 -23.36
C PHE A 406 4.18 -8.00 -23.90
N ARG A 407 3.99 -8.06 -25.22
CA ARG A 407 3.05 -8.92 -25.96
C ARG A 407 1.60 -8.66 -25.61
N CYS A 408 0.81 -8.27 -26.60
CA CYS A 408 -0.65 -8.32 -26.46
C CYS A 408 -1.15 -9.76 -26.62
N ALA A 409 -2.40 -10.01 -26.22
CA ALA A 409 -2.98 -11.35 -26.24
C ALA A 409 -2.88 -12.04 -27.62
N ALA A 410 -3.14 -11.31 -28.71
CA ALA A 410 -3.11 -11.86 -30.07
C ALA A 410 -1.70 -12.33 -30.48
N GLU A 411 -0.66 -11.60 -30.09
CA GLU A 411 0.72 -11.97 -30.40
C GLU A 411 1.14 -13.24 -29.65
N ASP A 412 0.82 -13.32 -28.36
CA ASP A 412 1.09 -14.49 -27.52
C ASP A 412 0.28 -15.72 -27.99
N GLU A 413 -0.99 -15.53 -28.38
CA GLU A 413 -1.85 -16.62 -28.83
C GLU A 413 -1.29 -17.24 -30.11
N ASN A 414 -0.87 -16.41 -31.05
CA ASN A 414 -0.27 -16.87 -32.31
C ASN A 414 1.04 -17.65 -32.11
N ASP A 415 1.91 -17.16 -31.23
CA ASP A 415 3.25 -17.73 -31.12
C ASP A 415 3.33 -18.90 -30.13
N PHE A 416 2.52 -18.83 -29.06
CA PHE A 416 2.65 -19.64 -27.85
C PHE A 416 1.37 -20.41 -27.48
N GLY A 417 0.23 -20.08 -28.09
CA GLY A 417 -1.08 -20.64 -27.72
C GLY A 417 -1.54 -20.19 -26.33
N SER A 418 -0.98 -19.11 -25.80
CA SER A 418 -1.37 -18.48 -24.52
C SER A 418 -2.03 -17.12 -24.77
N SER A 419 -2.82 -16.63 -23.80
CA SER A 419 -3.42 -15.29 -23.84
C SER A 419 -3.07 -14.54 -22.56
N SER A 420 -3.35 -13.24 -22.50
CA SER A 420 -3.16 -12.47 -21.26
C SER A 420 -4.04 -12.99 -20.12
N TYR A 421 -3.51 -12.91 -18.90
CA TYR A 421 -4.18 -13.38 -17.69
C TYR A 421 -5.48 -12.63 -17.43
N ASN A 422 -6.53 -13.37 -17.07
CA ASN A 422 -7.82 -12.81 -16.67
C ASN A 422 -7.91 -12.76 -15.14
N ILE A 423 -7.89 -11.54 -14.57
CA ILE A 423 -8.10 -11.36 -13.13
C ILE A 423 -9.59 -11.55 -12.84
N PRO A 424 -9.99 -12.50 -11.98
CA PRO A 424 -11.39 -12.72 -11.64
C PRO A 424 -12.08 -11.43 -11.17
N HIS A 425 -13.34 -11.24 -11.58
CA HIS A 425 -14.18 -10.10 -11.20
C HIS A 425 -13.63 -8.71 -11.57
N TRP A 426 -12.73 -8.61 -12.55
CA TRP A 426 -12.18 -7.32 -12.96
C TRP A 426 -11.97 -7.20 -14.47
N LYS A 427 -10.78 -7.58 -14.97
CA LYS A 427 -10.44 -7.50 -16.39
C LYS A 427 -9.33 -8.46 -16.78
N ARG A 428 -9.15 -8.63 -18.08
CA ARG A 428 -7.98 -9.23 -18.69
C ARG A 428 -6.85 -8.19 -18.79
N LEU A 429 -5.61 -8.59 -18.50
CA LEU A 429 -4.45 -7.69 -18.58
C LEU A 429 -4.17 -7.26 -20.02
N ASP A 430 -3.74 -6.01 -20.19
CA ASP A 430 -3.50 -5.40 -21.52
C ASP A 430 -2.26 -6.00 -22.22
N TYR A 431 -1.26 -6.38 -21.42
CA TYR A 431 -0.09 -7.14 -21.86
C TYR A 431 0.01 -8.47 -21.13
N CYS A 432 0.56 -9.47 -21.81
CA CYS A 432 0.82 -10.80 -21.27
C CYS A 432 2.06 -10.82 -20.36
N GLY A 433 3.04 -9.95 -20.64
CA GLY A 433 4.27 -9.78 -19.88
C GLY A 433 4.15 -8.88 -18.65
N LEU A 434 5.29 -8.61 -18.01
CA LEU A 434 5.36 -7.93 -16.71
C LEU A 434 4.79 -6.50 -16.73
N GLN A 435 4.86 -5.78 -17.86
CA GLN A 435 4.28 -4.44 -17.99
C GLN A 435 2.76 -4.45 -17.84
N GLY A 436 2.09 -5.57 -18.11
CA GLY A 436 0.65 -5.70 -17.96
C GLY A 436 0.18 -5.62 -16.51
N LEU A 437 1.06 -5.80 -15.54
CA LEU A 437 0.73 -5.86 -14.11
C LEU A 437 1.29 -4.69 -13.30
N LEU A 438 2.51 -4.23 -13.61
CA LEU A 438 3.20 -3.23 -12.78
C LEU A 438 2.41 -1.92 -12.57
N PRO A 439 1.78 -1.29 -13.59
CA PRO A 439 1.03 -0.05 -13.37
C PRO A 439 -0.04 -0.19 -12.30
N TYR A 440 -0.73 -1.34 -12.28
CA TYR A 440 -1.74 -1.65 -11.28
C TYR A 440 -1.13 -1.91 -9.91
N LEU A 441 -0.05 -2.70 -9.83
CA LEU A 441 0.65 -2.92 -8.56
C LEU A 441 1.22 -1.65 -7.95
N ASN A 442 1.69 -0.70 -8.78
CA ASN A 442 2.17 0.59 -8.31
C ASN A 442 1.04 1.42 -7.67
N ASP A 443 -0.14 1.50 -8.30
CA ASP A 443 -1.30 2.21 -7.73
C ASP A 443 -1.82 1.52 -6.47
N ILE A 444 -1.90 0.19 -6.47
CA ILE A 444 -2.29 -0.61 -5.30
C ILE A 444 -1.32 -0.37 -4.13
N ARG A 445 0.00 -0.44 -4.35
CA ARG A 445 1.02 -0.19 -3.32
C ARG A 445 0.91 1.23 -2.78
N PHE A 446 0.75 2.21 -3.68
CA PHE A 446 0.68 3.62 -3.31
C PHE A 446 -0.54 3.93 -2.44
N ARG A 447 -1.70 3.32 -2.74
CA ARG A 447 -2.95 3.52 -1.99
C ARG A 447 -3.16 2.50 -0.86
N ASN A 448 -2.30 1.49 -0.77
CA ASN A 448 -2.54 0.28 0.02
C ASN A 448 -3.95 -0.31 -0.25
N ASP A 449 -4.37 -0.38 -1.52
CA ASP A 449 -5.68 -0.90 -1.91
C ASP A 449 -5.74 -2.43 -1.83
N LEU A 450 -5.79 -2.94 -0.60
CA LEU A 450 -5.92 -4.36 -0.30
C LEU A 450 -7.26 -4.95 -0.77
N GLY A 451 -8.23 -4.11 -1.15
CA GLY A 451 -9.52 -4.52 -1.72
C GLY A 451 -9.46 -4.79 -3.22
N HIS A 452 -8.35 -4.46 -3.88
CA HIS A 452 -8.22 -4.64 -5.32
C HIS A 452 -8.36 -6.12 -5.74
N PRO A 453 -9.04 -6.45 -6.86
CA PRO A 453 -9.23 -7.83 -7.32
C PRO A 453 -7.93 -8.64 -7.53
N ILE A 454 -6.81 -7.97 -7.85
CA ILE A 454 -5.47 -8.59 -7.89
C ILE A 454 -5.07 -9.13 -6.50
N CYS A 455 -5.30 -8.36 -5.44
CA CYS A 455 -5.00 -8.80 -4.08
C CYS A 455 -5.86 -10.01 -3.69
N GLN A 456 -7.16 -9.99 -4.06
CA GLN A 456 -8.03 -11.14 -3.81
C GLN A 456 -7.55 -12.38 -4.57
N ASN A 457 -7.21 -12.25 -5.85
CA ASN A 457 -6.66 -13.35 -6.65
C ASN A 457 -5.41 -13.98 -6.01
N LEU A 458 -4.51 -13.15 -5.46
CA LEU A 458 -3.28 -13.60 -4.78
C LEU A 458 -3.54 -14.23 -3.40
N ARG A 459 -4.61 -13.83 -2.70
CA ARG A 459 -5.06 -14.50 -1.48
C ARG A 459 -5.62 -15.88 -1.80
N ASP A 460 -6.47 -15.95 -2.81
CA ASP A 460 -7.16 -17.16 -3.24
C ASP A 460 -6.17 -18.23 -3.77
N GLY A 461 -5.09 -17.80 -4.45
CA GLY A 461 -4.08 -18.72 -4.96
C GLY A 461 -2.93 -18.05 -5.70
N LEU A 462 -1.94 -18.86 -6.10
CA LEU A 462 -0.71 -18.39 -6.76
C LEU A 462 -0.73 -18.60 -8.29
N TRP A 463 -1.91 -18.72 -8.89
CA TRP A 463 -2.07 -18.95 -10.33
C TRP A 463 -1.46 -17.85 -11.20
N LEU A 464 -1.39 -16.62 -10.68
CA LEU A 464 -0.71 -15.51 -11.36
C LEU A 464 0.80 -15.74 -11.44
N CYS A 465 1.43 -16.29 -10.39
CA CYS A 465 2.84 -16.69 -10.42
C CYS A 465 3.06 -17.79 -11.47
N ASP A 466 2.20 -18.81 -11.46
CA ASP A 466 2.24 -19.93 -12.40
C ASP A 466 2.12 -19.46 -13.85
N TYR A 467 1.18 -18.56 -14.12
CA TYR A 467 1.01 -17.93 -15.41
C TYR A 467 2.31 -17.25 -15.89
N ILE A 468 2.98 -16.46 -15.04
CA ILE A 468 4.18 -15.69 -15.43
C ILE A 468 5.29 -16.62 -15.93
N TYR A 469 5.65 -17.68 -15.20
CA TYR A 469 6.77 -18.53 -15.61
C TYR A 469 6.36 -19.60 -16.64
N HIS A 470 5.13 -20.14 -16.62
CA HIS A 470 4.69 -21.11 -17.62
C HIS A 470 4.60 -20.49 -19.02
N ARG A 471 4.19 -19.22 -19.10
CA ARG A 471 4.19 -18.44 -20.34
C ARG A 471 5.57 -18.40 -21.00
N LEU A 472 6.64 -18.33 -20.23
CA LEU A 472 8.00 -18.16 -20.76
C LEU A 472 8.69 -19.50 -21.09
N SER A 473 8.24 -20.61 -20.51
CA SER A 473 8.98 -21.88 -20.49
C SER A 473 9.01 -22.66 -21.82
N LYS A 474 8.26 -22.24 -22.84
CA LYS A 474 7.95 -23.09 -24.01
C LYS A 474 8.67 -22.70 -25.32
N HIS A 475 9.56 -21.69 -25.30
CA HIS A 475 9.88 -20.98 -26.55
C HIS A 475 11.33 -21.06 -26.97
N ASN A 476 12.25 -20.63 -26.11
CA ASN A 476 13.68 -20.76 -26.38
C ASN A 476 14.45 -21.05 -25.07
N PRO A 477 15.67 -21.61 -25.17
CA PRO A 477 16.44 -22.00 -23.98
C PRO A 477 16.67 -20.85 -22.99
N MET A 478 16.85 -19.62 -23.49
CA MET A 478 17.08 -18.44 -22.66
C MET A 478 15.85 -18.04 -21.84
N LEU A 479 14.66 -18.03 -22.46
CA LEU A 479 13.39 -17.75 -21.79
C LEU A 479 13.04 -18.84 -20.79
N THR A 480 13.36 -20.10 -21.09
CA THR A 480 13.20 -21.22 -20.15
C THR A 480 14.08 -21.03 -18.91
N GLU A 481 15.32 -20.57 -19.08
CA GLU A 481 16.20 -20.27 -17.95
C GLU A 481 15.69 -19.09 -17.12
N ILE A 482 15.21 -18.03 -17.78
CA ILE A 482 14.57 -16.89 -17.09
C ILE A 482 13.31 -17.33 -16.34
N ALA A 483 12.48 -18.17 -16.94
CA ALA A 483 11.29 -18.74 -16.32
C ALA A 483 11.62 -19.53 -15.05
N ARG A 484 12.69 -20.34 -15.11
CA ARG A 484 13.18 -21.13 -13.98
C ARG A 484 13.60 -20.24 -12.82
N ILE A 485 14.31 -19.15 -13.11
CA ILE A 485 14.76 -18.18 -12.10
C ILE A 485 13.56 -17.46 -11.46
N ILE A 486 12.60 -16.99 -12.26
CA ILE A 486 11.36 -16.35 -11.76
C ILE A 486 10.57 -17.33 -10.88
N ARG A 487 10.45 -18.60 -11.28
CA ARG A 487 9.80 -19.64 -10.47
C ARG A 487 10.48 -19.83 -9.12
N ILE A 488 11.81 -19.83 -9.08
CA ILE A 488 12.57 -19.94 -7.83
C ILE A 488 12.30 -18.74 -6.92
N LEU A 489 12.25 -17.53 -7.48
CA LEU A 489 11.94 -16.32 -6.71
C LEU A 489 10.54 -16.35 -6.10
N PHE A 490 9.54 -16.91 -6.80
CA PHE A 490 8.18 -17.04 -6.29
C PHE A 490 7.94 -18.25 -5.37
N LEU A 491 8.81 -19.26 -5.39
CA LEU A 491 8.64 -20.48 -4.60
C LEU A 491 8.34 -20.25 -3.11
N PRO A 492 8.98 -19.28 -2.41
CA PRO A 492 8.69 -19.02 -1.00
C PRO A 492 7.24 -18.56 -0.73
N LEU A 493 6.53 -18.00 -1.72
CA LEU A 493 5.16 -17.51 -1.56
C LEU A 493 4.15 -18.59 -1.15
N HIS A 494 4.45 -19.86 -1.43
CA HIS A 494 3.59 -20.99 -1.02
C HIS A 494 3.48 -21.12 0.51
N GLU A 495 4.54 -20.75 1.24
CA GLU A 495 4.60 -20.83 2.70
C GLU A 495 4.19 -19.50 3.37
N ILE A 496 3.93 -18.45 2.59
CA ILE A 496 3.45 -17.16 3.09
C ILE A 496 1.94 -17.24 3.39
N PRO A 497 1.51 -16.79 4.59
CA PRO A 497 0.09 -16.66 4.93
C PRO A 497 -0.69 -15.90 3.86
N TYR A 498 -1.91 -16.35 3.56
CA TYR A 498 -2.69 -15.84 2.43
C TYR A 498 -2.90 -14.32 2.50
N ASP A 499 -3.11 -13.77 3.70
CA ASP A 499 -3.28 -12.35 4.00
C ASP A 499 -2.04 -11.50 3.68
N LEU A 500 -0.86 -12.10 3.64
CA LEU A 500 0.42 -11.45 3.34
C LEU A 500 0.91 -11.72 1.90
N ARG A 501 0.30 -12.64 1.16
CA ARG A 501 0.71 -12.94 -0.23
C ARG A 501 0.75 -11.70 -1.14
N PRO A 502 -0.24 -10.78 -1.12
CA PRO A 502 -0.22 -9.63 -2.02
C PRO A 502 1.03 -8.75 -1.88
N CYS A 503 1.43 -8.39 -0.65
CA CYS A 503 2.57 -7.51 -0.43
C CYS A 503 3.91 -8.18 -0.78
N TYR A 504 4.07 -9.47 -0.46
CA TYR A 504 5.28 -10.21 -0.79
C TYR A 504 5.39 -10.56 -2.27
N PHE A 505 4.26 -10.87 -2.93
CA PHE A 505 4.21 -11.03 -4.37
C PHE A 505 4.66 -9.75 -5.07
N GLU A 506 4.10 -8.60 -4.68
CA GLU A 506 4.46 -7.32 -5.29
C GLU A 506 5.94 -6.99 -5.09
N ALA A 507 6.50 -7.19 -3.90
CA ALA A 507 7.91 -6.92 -3.66
C ALA A 507 8.83 -7.77 -4.56
N LEU A 508 8.55 -9.07 -4.70
CA LEU A 508 9.29 -9.97 -5.61
C LEU A 508 9.07 -9.59 -7.08
N PHE A 509 7.83 -9.25 -7.46
CA PHE A 509 7.49 -8.84 -8.81
C PHE A 509 8.21 -7.55 -9.20
N SER A 510 8.25 -6.56 -8.30
CA SER A 510 8.98 -5.30 -8.48
C SER A 510 10.48 -5.55 -8.61
N LEU A 511 11.08 -6.44 -7.80
CA LEU A 511 12.48 -6.86 -7.98
C LEU A 511 12.75 -7.44 -9.37
N ILE A 512 11.88 -8.33 -9.86
CA ILE A 512 12.00 -8.96 -11.19
C ILE A 512 11.87 -7.89 -12.28
N TYR A 513 10.85 -7.04 -12.19
CA TYR A 513 10.58 -6.00 -13.17
C TYR A 513 11.72 -4.97 -13.23
N GLU A 514 12.13 -4.42 -12.08
CA GLU A 514 13.15 -3.37 -12.00
C GLU A 514 14.50 -3.90 -12.49
N THR A 515 14.86 -5.13 -12.14
CA THR A 515 16.09 -5.77 -12.66
C THR A 515 16.01 -5.95 -14.18
N THR A 516 14.84 -6.35 -14.71
CA THR A 516 14.61 -6.47 -16.16
C THR A 516 14.76 -5.13 -16.86
N LEU A 517 14.14 -4.08 -16.32
CA LEU A 517 14.19 -2.73 -16.87
C LEU A 517 15.61 -2.16 -16.84
N GLU A 518 16.37 -2.38 -15.76
CA GLU A 518 17.75 -1.93 -15.63
C GLU A 518 18.65 -2.56 -16.72
N GLN A 519 18.53 -3.87 -16.95
CA GLN A 519 19.31 -4.53 -18.00
C GLN A 519 18.86 -4.12 -19.41
N LEU A 520 17.57 -3.87 -19.61
CA LEU A 520 17.06 -3.33 -20.87
C LEU A 520 17.64 -1.95 -21.16
N MET A 521 17.62 -1.03 -20.19
CA MET A 521 18.14 0.33 -20.36
C MET A 521 19.64 0.34 -20.67
N LYS A 522 20.41 -0.62 -20.15
CA LYS A 522 21.83 -0.82 -20.49
C LYS A 522 22.05 -1.33 -21.92
N LYS A 523 21.06 -2.02 -22.51
CA LYS A 523 21.10 -2.52 -23.90
C LYS A 523 20.64 -1.46 -24.91
N LEU A 524 19.72 -0.60 -24.53
CA LEU A 524 19.38 0.59 -25.31
C LEU A 524 20.56 1.58 -25.28
N SER A 525 20.56 2.54 -26.21
CA SER A 525 21.66 3.51 -26.30
C SER A 525 21.90 4.28 -24.98
N ARG A 526 23.17 4.65 -24.71
CA ARG A 526 23.59 5.27 -23.44
C ARG A 526 22.81 6.52 -22.98
N PRO A 527 22.32 7.43 -23.85
CA PRO A 527 21.61 8.63 -23.42
C PRO A 527 20.43 8.40 -22.48
N PHE A 528 19.80 7.21 -22.49
CA PHE A 528 18.57 6.97 -21.72
C PHE A 528 18.77 6.77 -20.23
N VAL A 529 19.91 6.22 -19.80
CA VAL A 529 20.17 5.96 -18.37
C VAL A 529 20.11 7.25 -17.56
N THR A 530 20.51 8.38 -18.16
CA THR A 530 20.49 9.72 -17.56
C THR A 530 19.30 10.57 -18.02
N ALA A 531 18.43 10.06 -18.88
CA ALA A 531 17.29 10.81 -19.40
C ALA A 531 16.14 10.85 -18.39
N SER A 532 15.18 11.77 -18.61
CA SER A 532 13.98 11.83 -17.78
C SER A 532 13.14 10.56 -17.89
N ILE A 533 12.33 10.27 -16.85
CA ILE A 533 11.40 9.13 -16.84
C ILE A 533 10.49 9.13 -18.07
N TYR A 534 10.08 10.31 -18.54
CA TYR A 534 9.28 10.46 -19.76
C TYR A 534 10.03 9.94 -21.00
N VAL A 535 11.27 10.34 -21.20
CA VAL A 535 12.10 9.90 -22.34
C VAL A 535 12.43 8.41 -22.23
N GLN A 536 12.71 7.91 -21.03
CA GLN A 536 12.89 6.47 -20.79
C GLN A 536 11.62 5.68 -21.12
N SER A 537 10.44 6.20 -20.79
CA SER A 537 9.16 5.58 -21.10
C SER A 537 8.89 5.55 -22.61
N LEU A 538 9.23 6.62 -23.34
CA LEU A 538 9.19 6.64 -24.80
C LEU A 538 10.16 5.59 -25.39
N ALA A 539 11.39 5.50 -24.88
CA ALA A 539 12.35 4.49 -25.33
C ALA A 539 11.86 3.05 -25.05
N LEU A 540 11.30 2.82 -23.86
CA LEU A 540 10.70 1.56 -23.46
C LEU A 540 9.53 1.16 -24.40
N SER A 541 8.72 2.12 -24.85
CA SER A 541 7.63 1.85 -25.81
C SER A 541 8.13 1.24 -27.12
N SER A 542 9.35 1.57 -27.56
CA SER A 542 9.95 0.96 -28.76
C SER A 542 10.07 -0.57 -28.64
N VAL A 543 10.27 -1.08 -27.42
CA VAL A 543 10.37 -2.52 -27.15
C VAL A 543 9.01 -3.21 -27.25
N ALA A 544 7.91 -2.49 -27.01
CA ALA A 544 6.56 -3.03 -27.18
C ALA A 544 6.24 -3.27 -28.67
N PHE A 545 6.58 -2.31 -29.55
CA PHE A 545 6.20 -2.36 -30.97
C PHE A 545 7.13 -3.24 -31.83
N LEU A 546 8.39 -3.40 -31.43
CA LEU A 546 9.41 -4.13 -32.20
C LEU A 546 9.71 -5.50 -31.59
N GLY A 547 9.25 -6.55 -32.27
CA GLY A 547 9.48 -7.95 -31.95
C GLY A 547 9.11 -8.86 -33.12
N ALA A 548 9.41 -10.15 -33.01
CA ALA A 548 9.01 -11.14 -34.00
C ALA A 548 7.62 -11.71 -33.65
N VAL A 549 6.80 -11.94 -34.68
CA VAL A 549 5.53 -12.67 -34.58
C VAL A 549 5.48 -13.66 -35.73
N LYS A 550 5.24 -14.95 -35.45
CA LYS A 550 5.40 -16.04 -36.44
C LYS A 550 4.53 -15.85 -37.69
N ASN A 551 3.34 -15.25 -37.54
CA ASN A 551 2.40 -15.01 -38.65
C ASN A 551 2.52 -13.61 -39.30
N SER A 552 3.48 -12.78 -38.89
CA SER A 552 3.70 -11.43 -39.42
C SER A 552 5.14 -11.22 -39.85
N LYS A 553 5.63 -12.10 -40.71
CA LYS A 553 7.02 -12.09 -41.17
C LYS A 553 7.31 -10.85 -42.01
N LEU A 554 8.57 -10.40 -41.93
CA LEU A 554 9.15 -9.51 -42.92
C LEU A 554 9.33 -10.25 -44.27
N ALA A 555 9.54 -9.49 -45.34
CA ALA A 555 9.96 -10.04 -46.63
C ALA A 555 11.36 -10.67 -46.53
N LEU A 556 11.64 -11.63 -47.40
CA LEU A 556 12.86 -12.44 -47.37
C LEU A 556 14.12 -11.57 -47.38
N LEU A 557 14.99 -11.82 -46.39
CA LEU A 557 16.34 -11.27 -46.36
C LEU A 557 17.28 -12.16 -47.20
N PRO A 558 18.41 -11.62 -47.69
CA PRO A 558 19.39 -12.40 -48.46
C PRO A 558 19.87 -13.66 -47.76
N ASP A 559 20.16 -14.72 -48.52
CA ASP A 559 20.79 -15.92 -47.97
C ASP A 559 22.13 -15.59 -47.30
N GLY A 560 22.36 -16.20 -46.14
CA GLY A 560 23.56 -15.95 -45.32
C GLY A 560 23.55 -14.61 -44.56
N TYR A 561 22.48 -13.82 -44.66
CA TYR A 561 22.30 -12.62 -43.86
C TYR A 561 22.19 -12.99 -42.37
N LYS A 562 23.08 -12.44 -41.55
CA LYS A 562 23.08 -12.67 -40.10
C LYS A 562 21.99 -11.83 -39.41
N ILE A 563 21.06 -12.52 -38.77
CA ILE A 563 20.07 -11.96 -37.83
C ILE A 563 20.45 -12.33 -36.39
N GLU A 564 19.99 -11.54 -35.42
CA GLU A 564 20.30 -11.75 -33.99
C GLU A 564 19.49 -12.90 -33.37
N ASP A 565 18.27 -13.12 -33.85
CA ASP A 565 17.31 -14.12 -33.38
C ASP A 565 16.79 -14.95 -34.56
N ASP A 566 16.07 -16.06 -34.29
CA ASP A 566 15.54 -16.97 -35.32
C ASP A 566 14.67 -16.28 -36.38
N LEU A 567 14.00 -15.19 -36.01
CA LEU A 567 13.21 -14.34 -36.91
C LEU A 567 13.59 -12.86 -36.71
N PRO A 568 13.72 -12.07 -37.78
CA PRO A 568 13.97 -10.64 -37.63
C PRO A 568 12.77 -9.94 -36.98
N SER A 569 13.05 -8.93 -36.16
CA SER A 569 12.00 -8.10 -35.55
C SER A 569 11.24 -7.33 -36.64
N SER A 570 9.93 -7.20 -36.45
CA SER A 570 9.10 -6.32 -37.25
C SER A 570 8.43 -5.26 -36.38
N LEU A 571 8.14 -4.09 -36.96
CA LEU A 571 7.56 -2.95 -36.25
C LEU A 571 6.04 -2.95 -36.44
N SER A 572 5.30 -3.15 -35.35
CA SER A 572 3.85 -2.99 -35.32
C SER A 572 3.46 -1.51 -35.41
N ALA A 573 2.47 -1.19 -36.25
CA ALA A 573 1.89 0.15 -36.33
C ALA A 573 1.09 0.55 -35.06
N GLY A 574 0.73 -0.42 -34.22
CA GLY A 574 -0.01 -0.19 -32.98
C GLY A 574 -0.58 -1.48 -32.39
N LEU A 575 -0.61 -1.54 -31.06
CA LEU A 575 -1.16 -2.69 -30.33
C LEU A 575 -2.57 -2.37 -29.81
N PRO A 576 -3.51 -3.33 -29.79
CA PRO A 576 -3.39 -4.70 -30.30
C PRO A 576 -3.80 -4.83 -31.78
N HIS A 577 -4.43 -3.82 -32.38
CA HIS A 577 -5.11 -3.96 -33.68
C HIS A 577 -4.19 -4.21 -34.89
N PHE A 578 -2.92 -3.77 -34.83
CA PHE A 578 -1.94 -3.93 -35.90
C PHE A 578 -0.74 -4.77 -35.45
N SER A 579 -1.03 -5.86 -34.73
CA SER A 579 -0.01 -6.68 -34.05
C SER A 579 0.29 -8.01 -34.75
N THR A 580 -0.66 -8.58 -35.50
CA THR A 580 -0.57 -9.94 -36.04
C THR A 580 -1.10 -10.03 -37.48
N GLY A 581 -0.80 -11.16 -38.14
CA GLY A 581 -1.17 -11.45 -39.51
C GLY A 581 -0.65 -10.40 -40.50
N PHE A 582 -1.41 -10.16 -41.56
CA PHE A 582 -1.07 -9.15 -42.56
C PHE A 582 -1.15 -7.73 -42.01
N TRP A 583 -1.98 -7.47 -40.98
CA TRP A 583 -2.19 -6.13 -40.39
C TRP A 583 -0.98 -5.54 -39.66
N ARG A 584 0.09 -6.29 -39.41
CA ARG A 584 1.22 -5.80 -38.61
C ARG A 584 2.13 -4.82 -39.34
N ASN A 585 2.50 -5.16 -40.58
CA ASN A 585 3.63 -4.56 -41.28
C ASN A 585 3.18 -3.51 -42.30
N TRP A 586 3.26 -2.25 -41.90
CA TRP A 586 2.94 -1.10 -42.74
C TRP A 586 4.19 -0.27 -43.08
N GLY A 587 4.55 -0.17 -44.36
CA GLY A 587 5.74 0.53 -44.83
C GLY A 587 5.75 2.02 -44.45
N ARG A 588 4.61 2.72 -44.60
CA ARG A 588 4.48 4.11 -44.13
C ARG A 588 4.85 4.24 -42.66
N ASP A 589 4.15 3.50 -41.80
CA ASP A 589 4.28 3.64 -40.35
C ASP A 589 5.66 3.18 -39.88
N THR A 590 6.17 2.09 -40.47
CA THR A 590 7.52 1.57 -40.22
C THR A 590 8.57 2.64 -40.44
N PHE A 591 8.58 3.32 -41.60
CA PHE A 591 9.66 4.24 -41.95
C PHE A 591 9.51 5.65 -41.38
N ILE A 592 8.30 6.03 -40.94
CA ILE A 592 8.12 7.20 -40.06
C ILE A 592 8.68 6.89 -38.67
N ALA A 593 8.39 5.72 -38.11
CA ALA A 593 8.76 5.35 -36.75
C ALA A 593 10.23 4.91 -36.59
N LEU A 594 10.87 4.44 -37.67
CA LEU A 594 12.21 3.83 -37.65
C LEU A 594 13.27 4.73 -36.97
N PRO A 595 13.38 6.04 -37.25
CA PRO A 595 14.37 6.87 -36.58
C PRO A 595 14.19 6.88 -35.05
N GLY A 596 12.97 7.04 -34.55
CA GLY A 596 12.69 7.06 -33.12
C GLY A 596 12.79 5.70 -32.45
N CYS A 597 12.22 4.66 -33.06
CA CYS A 597 12.11 3.32 -32.46
C CYS A 597 13.37 2.48 -32.61
N CYS A 598 14.20 2.73 -33.62
CA CYS A 598 15.39 1.95 -33.89
C CYS A 598 16.70 2.74 -33.80
N LEU A 599 16.78 3.94 -34.40
CA LEU A 599 18.06 4.66 -34.46
C LEU A 599 18.39 5.37 -33.14
N VAL A 600 17.46 6.14 -32.59
CA VAL A 600 17.67 6.82 -31.29
C VAL A 600 17.84 5.80 -30.16
N THR A 601 17.23 4.62 -30.27
CA THR A 601 17.33 3.53 -29.28
C THR A 601 18.57 2.66 -29.42
N GLY A 602 19.36 2.80 -30.49
CA GLY A 602 20.56 2.00 -30.76
C GLY A 602 20.29 0.63 -31.38
N ARG A 603 19.06 0.35 -31.85
CA ARG A 603 18.65 -0.91 -32.50
C ARG A 603 19.00 -0.91 -33.99
N PHE A 604 20.28 -0.70 -34.30
CA PHE A 604 20.74 -0.52 -35.68
C PHE A 604 20.53 -1.77 -36.54
N GLN A 605 20.70 -2.96 -35.97
CA GLN A 605 20.46 -4.21 -36.70
C GLN A 605 18.99 -4.40 -37.08
N ASP A 606 18.05 -4.08 -36.17
CA ASP A 606 16.61 -4.08 -36.48
C ASP A 606 16.27 -3.07 -37.59
N ALA A 607 16.83 -1.85 -37.53
CA ALA A 607 16.67 -0.84 -38.58
C ALA A 607 17.16 -1.36 -39.94
N ARG A 608 18.32 -2.02 -39.97
CA ARG A 608 18.89 -2.61 -41.18
C ARG A 608 18.01 -3.71 -41.74
N ASN A 609 17.50 -4.62 -40.89
CA ASN A 609 16.59 -5.69 -41.30
C ASN A 609 15.33 -5.12 -41.97
N LEU A 610 14.72 -4.09 -41.38
CA LEU A 610 13.54 -3.42 -41.93
C LEU A 610 13.83 -2.78 -43.29
N ILE A 611 14.89 -1.98 -43.39
CA ILE A 611 15.26 -1.29 -44.64
C ILE A 611 15.48 -2.29 -45.78
N LEU A 612 16.28 -3.33 -45.55
CA LEU A 612 16.63 -4.30 -46.58
C LEU A 612 15.46 -5.20 -46.97
N SER A 613 14.63 -5.59 -45.99
CA SER A 613 13.45 -6.40 -46.26
C SER A 613 12.44 -5.69 -47.15
N TYR A 614 12.09 -4.43 -46.84
CA TYR A 614 11.21 -3.64 -47.71
C TYR A 614 11.87 -3.29 -49.05
N GLY A 615 13.20 -3.12 -49.08
CA GLY A 615 13.96 -2.93 -50.32
C GLY A 615 13.88 -4.13 -51.27
N GLY A 616 13.90 -5.35 -50.72
CA GLY A 616 13.70 -6.59 -51.50
C GLY A 616 12.28 -6.71 -52.09
N ALA A 617 11.30 -6.02 -51.49
CA ALA A 617 9.91 -5.98 -51.93
C ALA A 617 9.58 -4.78 -52.84
N ILE A 618 10.56 -4.06 -53.41
CA ILE A 618 10.27 -2.96 -54.34
C ILE A 618 9.57 -3.48 -55.62
N ARG A 619 8.53 -2.77 -56.05
CA ARG A 619 7.80 -2.97 -57.33
C ARG A 619 7.26 -1.62 -57.80
N HIS A 620 7.18 -1.37 -59.10
CA HIS A 620 6.75 -0.08 -59.67
C HIS A 620 7.60 1.12 -59.20
N GLY A 621 8.87 0.88 -58.85
CA GLY A 621 9.77 1.89 -58.31
C GLY A 621 9.41 2.39 -56.90
N ILE A 622 8.50 1.71 -56.19
CA ILE A 622 8.05 2.07 -54.84
C ILE A 622 8.10 0.86 -53.90
N ILE A 623 8.16 1.12 -52.59
CA ILE A 623 7.99 0.08 -51.57
C ILE A 623 6.49 -0.15 -51.29
N PRO A 624 6.09 -1.33 -50.78
CA PRO A 624 4.70 -1.58 -50.46
C PRO A 624 4.24 -0.82 -49.21
N ASN A 625 2.95 -0.49 -49.15
CA ASN A 625 2.33 -0.03 -47.91
C ASN A 625 2.08 -1.21 -46.99
N LEU A 626 1.38 -2.24 -47.45
CA LEU A 626 1.17 -3.49 -46.70
C LEU A 626 2.24 -4.49 -47.14
N LEU A 627 3.05 -5.03 -46.23
CA LEU A 627 4.13 -5.94 -46.61
C LEU A 627 3.69 -7.41 -46.75
N ASP A 628 2.96 -7.92 -45.76
CA ASP A 628 2.49 -9.33 -45.68
C ASP A 628 3.53 -10.37 -46.14
N GLY A 629 4.70 -10.41 -45.48
CA GLY A 629 5.80 -11.34 -45.81
C GLY A 629 6.44 -11.13 -47.19
N GLY A 630 6.08 -10.07 -47.92
CA GLY A 630 6.51 -9.78 -49.29
C GLY A 630 5.67 -10.46 -50.37
N TYR A 631 4.93 -11.52 -50.04
CA TYR A 631 4.09 -12.24 -51.01
C TYR A 631 2.72 -11.59 -51.18
N GLY A 632 2.12 -11.10 -50.09
CA GLY A 632 0.83 -10.41 -50.08
C GLY A 632 0.94 -8.88 -50.19
N ALA A 633 2.09 -8.39 -50.64
CA ALA A 633 2.42 -6.97 -50.61
C ALA A 633 1.47 -6.11 -51.46
N ARG A 634 1.09 -4.91 -50.97
CA ARG A 634 0.22 -3.95 -51.69
C ARG A 634 0.90 -2.61 -51.94
N TYR A 635 0.86 -2.14 -53.18
CA TYR A 635 1.57 -0.95 -53.68
C TYR A 635 0.63 0.24 -53.92
N ASN A 636 -0.19 0.58 -52.92
CA ASN A 636 -1.15 1.70 -52.99
C ASN A 636 -0.68 2.97 -52.26
N ALA A 637 0.59 3.04 -51.85
CA ALA A 637 1.17 4.19 -51.14
C ALA A 637 2.25 4.87 -51.97
N ARG A 638 1.99 6.12 -52.37
CA ARG A 638 2.97 6.99 -53.06
C ARG A 638 3.97 7.64 -52.09
N ASP A 639 3.62 7.71 -50.82
CA ASP A 639 4.38 8.36 -49.76
C ASP A 639 5.40 7.42 -49.09
N ALA A 640 5.08 6.12 -48.97
CA ALA A 640 5.91 5.14 -48.26
C ALA A 640 7.36 5.10 -48.77
N VAL A 641 7.59 5.21 -50.08
CA VAL A 641 8.94 5.25 -50.67
C VAL A 641 9.77 6.45 -50.20
N TRP A 642 9.14 7.62 -50.01
CA TRP A 642 9.84 8.81 -49.54
C TRP A 642 10.23 8.69 -48.08
N PHE A 643 9.36 8.12 -47.24
CA PHE A 643 9.71 7.81 -45.86
C PHE A 643 10.81 6.75 -45.76
N TRP A 644 10.80 5.74 -46.64
CA TRP A 644 11.87 4.73 -46.70
C TRP A 644 13.22 5.35 -47.06
N LEU A 645 13.28 6.21 -48.08
CA LEU A 645 14.50 6.94 -48.44
C LEU A 645 14.97 7.86 -47.31
N TYR A 646 14.04 8.56 -46.65
CA TYR A 646 14.35 9.36 -45.46
C TYR A 646 14.93 8.51 -44.32
N ALA A 647 14.37 7.33 -44.07
CA ALA A 647 14.87 6.39 -43.08
C ALA A 647 16.29 5.90 -43.40
N ILE A 648 16.61 5.68 -44.69
CA ILE A 648 17.99 5.36 -45.14
C ILE A 648 18.94 6.52 -44.87
N VAL A 649 18.54 7.76 -45.21
CA VAL A 649 19.35 8.95 -44.91
C VAL A 649 19.63 9.04 -43.41
N LYS A 650 18.62 8.89 -42.57
CA LYS A 650 18.78 8.90 -41.11
C LYS A 650 19.65 7.75 -40.60
N TYR A 651 19.54 6.56 -41.19
CA TYR A 651 20.41 5.42 -40.89
C TYR A 651 21.88 5.76 -41.18
N ILE A 652 22.16 6.36 -42.34
CA ILE A 652 23.52 6.76 -42.72
C ILE A 652 24.08 7.82 -41.77
N GLU A 653 23.25 8.79 -41.35
CA GLU A 653 23.64 9.86 -40.42
C GLU A 653 23.92 9.36 -38.99
N MET A 654 23.16 8.38 -38.51
CA MET A 654 23.17 7.98 -37.08
C MET A 654 23.96 6.70 -36.78
N VAL A 655 24.12 5.80 -37.75
CA VAL A 655 24.78 4.51 -37.54
C VAL A 655 26.27 4.62 -37.88
N PRO A 656 27.19 4.14 -37.01
CA PRO A 656 28.60 4.04 -37.36
C PRO A 656 28.80 3.24 -38.65
N GLN A 657 29.51 3.83 -39.63
CA GLN A 657 29.66 3.26 -40.98
C GLN A 657 28.32 3.03 -41.70
N GLY A 658 27.29 3.84 -41.40
CA GLY A 658 25.94 3.67 -41.93
C GLY A 658 25.84 3.68 -43.46
N PHE A 659 26.78 4.34 -44.16
CA PHE A 659 26.87 4.34 -45.62
C PHE A 659 27.08 2.95 -46.25
N GLU A 660 27.58 1.96 -45.50
CA GLU A 660 27.72 0.58 -45.98
C GLU A 660 26.37 -0.09 -46.28
N ILE A 661 25.26 0.44 -45.77
CA ILE A 661 23.92 -0.04 -46.13
C ILE A 661 23.66 0.08 -47.64
N LEU A 662 24.22 1.10 -48.31
CA LEU A 662 24.05 1.33 -49.75
C LEU A 662 24.73 0.27 -50.62
N LYS A 663 25.66 -0.51 -50.05
CA LYS A 663 26.32 -1.64 -50.73
C LYS A 663 25.69 -2.99 -50.36
N SER A 664 24.68 -2.99 -49.48
CA SER A 664 24.04 -4.21 -49.00
C SER A 664 23.10 -4.78 -50.07
N LYS A 665 23.37 -6.01 -50.49
CA LYS A 665 22.51 -6.73 -51.42
C LYS A 665 21.13 -6.99 -50.79
N VAL A 666 20.08 -6.90 -51.59
CA VAL A 666 18.72 -7.33 -51.24
C VAL A 666 18.29 -8.49 -52.14
N LEU A 667 17.42 -9.37 -51.63
CA LEU A 667 16.77 -10.38 -52.46
C LEU A 667 15.55 -9.73 -53.11
N ARG A 668 15.64 -9.43 -54.41
CA ARG A 668 14.57 -8.76 -55.14
C ARG A 668 13.47 -9.76 -55.49
N ILE A 669 12.34 -9.69 -54.80
CA ILE A 669 11.20 -10.61 -54.95
C ILE A 669 10.50 -10.41 -56.30
N PHE A 670 10.42 -9.16 -56.77
CA PHE A 670 9.80 -8.80 -58.05
C PHE A 670 10.86 -8.24 -59.00
N ILE A 671 11.32 -9.06 -59.94
CA ILE A 671 12.33 -8.66 -60.94
C ILE A 671 11.72 -7.64 -61.91
N HIS A 672 10.51 -7.94 -62.39
CA HIS A 672 9.73 -7.08 -63.25
C HIS A 672 8.40 -6.74 -62.58
N ASP A 673 7.76 -5.67 -63.06
CA ASP A 673 6.47 -5.21 -62.53
C ASP A 673 5.35 -6.23 -62.76
N ASP A 674 5.53 -7.19 -63.66
CA ASP A 674 4.59 -8.29 -63.93
C ASP A 674 5.03 -9.62 -63.28
N THR A 675 6.13 -9.65 -62.52
CA THR A 675 6.61 -10.87 -61.84
C THR A 675 5.54 -11.39 -60.87
N ILE A 676 5.19 -12.66 -61.02
CA ILE A 676 4.35 -13.40 -60.07
C ILE A 676 5.25 -13.89 -58.92
N TYR A 677 4.81 -13.67 -57.68
CA TYR A 677 5.57 -14.11 -56.50
C TYR A 677 5.93 -15.60 -56.60
N GLY A 678 7.19 -15.94 -56.30
CA GLY A 678 7.69 -17.31 -56.30
C GLY A 678 8.24 -17.81 -57.63
N HIS A 679 7.88 -17.19 -58.76
CA HIS A 679 8.27 -17.70 -60.08
C HIS A 679 9.78 -17.58 -60.36
N ASP A 680 10.42 -16.52 -59.83
CA ASP A 680 11.84 -16.21 -60.05
C ASP A 680 12.73 -16.45 -58.82
N LEU A 681 12.16 -16.87 -57.68
CA LEU A 681 12.92 -17.08 -56.43
C LEU A 681 13.92 -18.25 -56.51
N THR A 682 13.89 -19.05 -57.58
CA THR A 682 14.82 -20.15 -57.82
C THR A 682 16.14 -19.70 -58.45
N VAL A 683 16.28 -18.44 -58.88
CA VAL A 683 17.52 -17.91 -59.46
C VAL A 683 18.03 -16.77 -58.58
N SER A 684 19.06 -17.05 -57.79
CA SER A 684 19.75 -16.10 -56.90
C SER A 684 20.48 -14.99 -57.68
N LYS A 685 19.72 -14.06 -58.28
CA LYS A 685 20.23 -12.86 -58.92
C LYS A 685 20.20 -11.70 -57.93
N PHE A 686 21.29 -11.56 -57.18
CA PHE A 686 21.55 -10.36 -56.39
C PHE A 686 21.85 -9.18 -57.32
N ILE A 687 21.20 -8.03 -57.12
CA ILE A 687 21.51 -6.77 -57.80
C ILE A 687 21.93 -5.76 -56.70
N TYR A 688 22.92 -4.92 -57.02
CA TYR A 688 23.47 -3.89 -56.13
C TYR A 688 22.51 -2.72 -55.94
#